data_AF-A0A3B5LGA4-F1
#
_entry.id   AF-A0A3B5LGA4-F1
#
_cell.length_a   1.000
_cell.length_b   1.000
_cell.length_c   1.000
_cell.angle_alpha   90.00
_cell.angle_beta   90.00
_cell.angle_gamma   90.00
#
_symmetry.space_group_name_H-M   'P 1'
#
loop_
_entity.id
_entity.type
_entity.pdbx_description
1 polymer ?
#
loop_
_entity_poly.entity_id
_entity_poly.type
_entity_poly.pdbx_seq_one_letter_code
_entity_poly.pdbx_strand_id
1 'polypeptide(L)'
;TAPVMLPLPLLLLGFISGSLACHCDRYPWTAWSVFIFLNDYDDYYWKNSCPQMCARSDTRGCNQQACPINCVLSEFSQWSDCSPCARKQFRTRSVVRPSQFGGSECSVELTEERPCYPSKECQLPPVDCRGDFKCGNGRCINSTLTCNKQNDCGDNSDERDCGAFSVVCPSERRPAPGVDLVGNGFDFLAEEPRGGVLDNMFMGGSCIIRRPQSTLLYHRMPYNFKTFDIKVGVLEDFSTDPQPVVSEPVVIKRSEQREQNTRDQDNLHILFFYGRSSSSSSLTSSKAAFEASKKKDSKFFRVHQLLPISNFTVKDPQDLVHSLPFLQFLHALPLDYNYALYREIFQRFGTHYYSSGKLGGHYDLLYHFGEDEEFQCFTGFELEGFQFINCQPDGTWSQPRGRCISKFCVAPEAPENMVLYPSRETYRVGQSVGFNCNETGLMPMPRGLYRCSSKLTWEPPLPADLHCTDVQPFVPDGQCGPGQKRQRSGCVCIERESCLSQSASLCVLNVNLGVAVSMSLCSFHAGRCHGDPLFYISEGVCNSVEPAKLERAKFRAKMSPRSSLHVPCDLDTCYDWETCSASKKCQCKAPLDCPKTSDQMFCVKLKPMQMIRSISLCALGAISCSGFEYEILNEGICQSR
;
A
#
# COMPACT_ATOMS: atom_id res chain seq x y z
N THR A 1 -72.15 41.60 8.17
CA THR A 1 -72.61 42.56 7.14
C THR A 1 -71.57 42.60 6.04
N ALA A 2 -71.89 41.98 4.91
CA ALA A 2 -71.11 42.01 3.67
C ALA A 2 -71.26 43.39 2.98
N PRO A 3 -70.63 43.71 1.82
CA PRO A 3 -69.75 42.88 0.99
C PRO A 3 -68.55 43.58 0.31
N VAL A 4 -67.79 42.73 -0.39
CA VAL A 4 -66.83 42.92 -1.49
C VAL A 4 -67.44 43.60 -2.74
N MET A 5 -66.67 44.40 -3.49
CA MET A 5 -66.63 44.39 -4.98
C MET A 5 -65.45 45.20 -5.59
N LEU A 6 -64.59 44.48 -6.33
CA LEU A 6 -63.68 44.92 -7.42
C LEU A 6 -64.47 45.49 -8.64
N PRO A 7 -63.89 45.90 -9.80
CA PRO A 7 -62.59 46.53 -10.16
C PRO A 7 -62.72 47.74 -11.17
N LEU A 8 -61.59 48.43 -11.45
CA LEU A 8 -61.14 49.21 -12.65
C LEU A 8 -62.15 49.84 -13.66
N PRO A 9 -61.87 51.06 -14.20
CA PRO A 9 -60.81 51.18 -15.22
C PRO A 9 -59.97 52.48 -15.25
N LEU A 10 -58.71 52.30 -15.63
CA LEU A 10 -57.96 53.09 -16.62
C LEU A 10 -58.72 54.27 -17.25
N LEU A 11 -58.43 55.50 -16.81
CA LEU A 11 -58.43 56.72 -17.64
C LEU A 11 -58.06 57.91 -16.76
N LEU A 12 -56.76 58.17 -16.64
CA LEU A 12 -56.15 59.49 -16.42
C LEU A 12 -54.62 59.35 -16.59
N LEU A 13 -54.21 58.78 -17.74
CA LEU A 13 -52.91 59.08 -18.33
C LEU A 13 -53.09 60.37 -19.14
N GLY A 14 -52.98 61.49 -18.45
CA GLY A 14 -53.04 62.81 -19.05
C GLY A 14 -52.70 63.82 -17.97
N PHE A 15 -51.53 64.45 -18.11
CA PHE A 15 -50.94 65.44 -17.21
C PHE A 15 -50.15 64.90 -16.01
N ILE A 16 -49.12 64.09 -16.29
CA ILE A 16 -47.83 64.29 -15.63
C ILE A 16 -46.97 65.01 -16.66
N SER A 17 -46.76 66.31 -16.43
CA SER A 17 -45.74 67.12 -17.08
C SER A 17 -44.42 66.35 -17.10
N GLY A 18 -43.77 66.29 -18.27
CA GLY A 18 -42.60 65.47 -18.52
C GLY A 18 -41.64 65.43 -17.34
N SER A 19 -41.41 64.23 -16.81
CA SER A 19 -40.39 64.00 -15.81
C SER A 19 -39.06 64.54 -16.35
N LEU A 20 -38.59 65.63 -15.76
CA LEU A 20 -37.26 66.17 -15.97
C LEU A 20 -36.25 65.15 -15.43
N ALA A 21 -36.01 64.09 -16.19
CA ALA A 21 -35.03 63.06 -15.88
C ALA A 21 -33.69 63.49 -16.48
N CYS A 22 -32.74 63.84 -15.61
CA CYS A 22 -31.37 64.10 -16.05
C CYS A 22 -30.68 62.78 -16.46
N HIS A 23 -30.07 62.76 -17.65
CA HIS A 23 -29.14 61.70 -18.05
C HIS A 23 -27.69 62.09 -17.70
N CYS A 24 -27.14 61.47 -16.66
CA CYS A 24 -25.81 61.79 -16.15
C CYS A 24 -24.67 61.44 -17.12
N ASP A 25 -24.85 60.41 -17.96
CA ASP A 25 -23.85 59.95 -18.95
C ASP A 25 -23.56 60.97 -20.06
N ARG A 26 -24.40 62.01 -20.18
CA ARG A 26 -24.17 63.13 -21.10
C ARG A 26 -22.95 63.97 -20.71
N TYR A 27 -22.56 63.96 -19.44
CA TYR A 27 -21.37 64.62 -18.94
C TYR A 27 -20.32 63.55 -18.60
N PRO A 28 -19.41 63.22 -19.52
CA PRO A 28 -18.48 62.11 -19.34
C PRO A 28 -17.52 62.37 -18.17
N TRP A 29 -17.20 61.31 -17.42
CA TRP A 29 -16.20 61.37 -16.36
C TRP A 29 -14.82 61.72 -16.92
N THR A 30 -14.08 62.56 -16.21
CA THR A 30 -12.67 62.80 -16.50
C THR A 30 -11.85 61.55 -16.17
N ALA A 31 -10.65 61.43 -16.75
CA ALA A 31 -9.73 60.36 -16.40
C ALA A 31 -9.39 60.41 -14.90
N TRP A 32 -9.26 59.23 -14.28
CA TRP A 32 -8.87 59.08 -12.87
C TRP A 32 -7.54 59.81 -12.60
N SER A 33 -7.61 60.97 -11.96
CA SER A 33 -6.48 61.86 -11.71
C SER A 33 -6.76 62.79 -10.53
N VAL A 34 -5.73 63.48 -10.02
CA VAL A 34 -5.88 64.51 -9.00
C VAL A 34 -6.63 65.70 -9.60
N PHE A 35 -7.85 65.91 -9.08
CA PHE A 35 -8.81 66.98 -9.34
C PHE A 35 -8.41 68.07 -10.36
N ILE A 36 -9.04 68.07 -11.54
CA ILE A 36 -9.14 69.24 -12.41
C ILE A 36 -10.63 69.52 -12.63
N PHE A 37 -11.11 70.65 -12.12
CA PHE A 37 -12.45 71.14 -12.43
C PHE A 37 -12.40 71.89 -13.77
N LEU A 38 -12.96 71.29 -14.82
CA LEU A 38 -13.39 72.04 -16.01
C LEU A 38 -14.88 72.33 -15.83
N ASN A 39 -15.19 73.57 -15.43
CA ASN A 39 -16.55 74.05 -15.26
C ASN A 39 -17.05 74.67 -16.57
N ASP A 40 -17.71 73.87 -17.40
CA ASP A 40 -18.63 74.41 -18.40
C ASP A 40 -19.87 73.52 -18.51
N TYR A 41 -21.00 74.00 -17.98
CA TYR A 41 -22.27 73.25 -17.91
C TYR A 41 -23.35 73.99 -18.71
N ASP A 42 -23.94 73.31 -19.69
CA ASP A 42 -25.01 73.85 -20.54
C ASP A 42 -26.37 74.02 -19.82
N ASP A 43 -27.28 74.78 -20.44
CA ASP A 43 -28.66 75.06 -19.98
C ASP A 43 -29.50 73.79 -19.67
N TYR A 44 -29.18 72.66 -20.33
CA TYR A 44 -29.78 71.34 -20.04
C TYR A 44 -29.52 70.85 -18.60
N TYR A 45 -28.34 71.16 -18.05
CA TYR A 45 -27.92 70.73 -16.72
C TYR A 45 -28.81 71.30 -15.61
N TRP A 46 -29.16 72.59 -15.72
CA TRP A 46 -29.97 73.30 -14.74
C TRP A 46 -31.47 73.06 -14.90
N LYS A 47 -31.95 72.93 -16.15
CA LYS A 47 -33.37 72.67 -16.43
C LYS A 47 -33.84 71.30 -15.97
N ASN A 48 -32.98 70.29 -15.98
CA ASN A 48 -33.36 68.90 -15.67
C ASN A 48 -32.96 68.43 -14.25
N SER A 49 -32.67 69.34 -13.33
CA SER A 49 -32.30 69.01 -11.94
C SER A 49 -31.13 68.01 -11.81
N CYS A 50 -30.22 67.96 -12.80
CA CYS A 50 -29.00 67.15 -12.78
C CYS A 50 -28.14 67.32 -11.50
N PRO A 51 -28.02 68.53 -10.93
CA PRO A 51 -27.34 68.78 -9.65
C PRO A 51 -27.76 67.89 -8.47
N GLN A 52 -29.02 67.48 -8.41
CA GLN A 52 -29.62 66.72 -7.31
C GLN A 52 -29.66 65.21 -7.58
N MET A 53 -29.56 64.81 -8.85
CA MET A 53 -29.77 63.43 -9.31
C MET A 53 -28.48 62.74 -9.76
N CYS A 54 -27.44 63.49 -10.13
CA CYS A 54 -26.17 62.95 -10.64
C CYS A 54 -25.02 63.14 -9.63
N ALA A 55 -24.24 62.07 -9.42
CA ALA A 55 -22.97 62.16 -8.71
C ALA A 55 -21.95 62.96 -9.52
N ARG A 56 -21.27 63.93 -8.88
CA ARG A 56 -20.29 64.82 -9.54
C ARG A 56 -18.84 64.43 -9.29
N SER A 57 -18.61 63.60 -8.29
CA SER A 57 -17.29 63.13 -7.88
C SER A 57 -17.42 61.70 -7.42
N ASP A 58 -16.48 60.86 -7.84
CA ASP A 58 -16.31 59.52 -7.31
C ASP A 58 -14.92 59.43 -6.68
N THR A 59 -14.86 58.90 -5.46
CA THR A 59 -13.61 58.72 -4.72
C THR A 59 -13.43 57.25 -4.39
N ARG A 60 -12.34 56.67 -4.87
CA ARG A 60 -11.93 55.29 -4.55
C ARG A 60 -10.54 55.28 -3.94
N GLY A 61 -10.29 54.32 -3.05
CA GLY A 61 -8.95 54.07 -2.55
C GLY A 61 -8.06 53.56 -3.69
N CYS A 62 -7.01 54.30 -4.02
CA CYS A 62 -5.93 53.82 -4.88
C CYS A 62 -4.80 53.25 -4.02
N ASN A 63 -4.02 52.30 -4.55
CA ASN A 63 -2.88 51.69 -3.85
C ASN A 63 -3.22 51.12 -2.46
N GLN A 64 -4.33 50.40 -2.34
CA GLN A 64 -4.76 49.78 -1.07
C GLN A 64 -3.84 48.64 -0.58
N GLN A 65 -2.89 48.21 -1.41
CA GLN A 65 -1.86 47.24 -1.02
C GLN A 65 -0.98 47.81 0.09
N ALA A 66 -0.68 46.98 1.10
CA ALA A 66 0.22 47.38 2.18
C ALA A 66 1.60 47.74 1.62
N CYS A 67 2.19 48.84 2.11
CA CYS A 67 3.51 49.25 1.68
C CYS A 67 4.57 48.22 2.13
N PRO A 68 5.52 47.84 1.27
CA PRO A 68 6.62 46.97 1.66
C PRO A 68 7.42 47.57 2.82
N ILE A 69 7.60 46.80 3.89
CA ILE A 69 8.40 47.22 5.05
C ILE A 69 9.75 46.54 4.96
N ASN A 70 10.76 47.33 4.62
CA ASN A 70 12.15 46.86 4.55
C ASN A 70 12.70 46.59 5.96
N CYS A 71 13.51 45.54 6.04
CA CYS A 71 14.23 45.16 7.24
C CYS A 71 15.23 46.24 7.63
N VAL A 72 15.31 46.57 8.92
CA VAL A 72 16.25 47.56 9.47
C VAL A 72 17.05 46.91 10.58
N LEU A 73 18.38 46.88 10.38
CA LEU A 73 19.34 46.42 11.37
C LEU A 73 19.81 47.60 12.21
N SER A 74 20.15 47.34 13.47
CA SER A 74 20.87 48.30 14.31
C SER A 74 22.32 48.46 13.82
N GLU A 75 22.95 49.55 14.24
CA GLU A 75 24.40 49.65 14.14
C GLU A 75 25.06 48.56 14.96
N PHE A 76 26.25 48.12 14.52
CA PHE A 76 27.00 47.14 15.26
C PHE A 76 27.40 47.68 16.63
N SER A 77 27.35 46.81 17.64
CA SER A 77 27.95 47.08 18.93
C SER A 77 29.44 47.42 18.79
N GLN A 78 30.00 48.03 19.82
CA GLN A 78 31.45 48.11 19.96
C GLN A 78 32.05 46.70 19.94
N TRP A 79 33.30 46.60 19.46
CA TRP A 79 34.03 45.34 19.48
C TRP A 79 34.21 44.87 20.92
N SER A 80 33.86 43.63 21.17
CA SER A 80 34.13 42.99 22.46
C SER A 80 35.63 42.87 22.73
N ASP A 81 35.98 42.63 23.98
CA ASP A 81 37.35 42.31 24.38
C ASP A 81 37.86 41.08 23.62
N CYS A 82 39.17 41.09 23.32
CA CYS A 82 39.81 39.99 22.60
C CYS A 82 39.73 38.71 23.42
N SER A 83 39.01 37.71 22.92
CA SER A 83 38.93 36.41 23.59
C SER A 83 40.31 35.74 23.56
N PRO A 84 40.91 35.41 24.72
CA PRO A 84 42.26 34.88 24.79
C PRO A 84 42.41 33.52 24.12
N CYS A 85 41.37 32.69 24.17
CA CYS A 85 41.36 31.34 23.61
C CYS A 85 40.94 31.30 22.15
N ALA A 86 39.97 32.12 21.74
CA ALA A 86 39.53 32.19 20.36
C ALA A 86 40.43 33.07 19.47
N ARG A 87 41.24 33.96 20.05
CA ARG A 87 42.04 35.00 19.36
C ARG A 87 41.21 35.83 18.37
N LYS A 88 39.95 36.07 18.74
CA LYS A 88 38.97 36.82 17.95
C LYS A 88 38.23 37.83 18.82
N GLN A 89 37.85 38.95 18.20
CA GLN A 89 36.87 39.89 18.72
C GLN A 89 35.57 39.74 17.96
N PHE A 90 34.47 39.94 18.66
CA PHE A 90 33.13 39.86 18.11
C PHE A 90 32.40 41.17 18.27
N ARG A 91 31.58 41.53 17.28
CA ARG A 91 30.57 42.58 17.41
C ARG A 91 29.25 42.05 16.90
N THR A 92 28.16 42.50 17.50
CA THR A 92 26.82 42.00 17.17
C THR A 92 25.89 43.16 16.88
N ARG A 93 24.89 42.90 16.05
CA ARG A 93 23.75 43.80 15.82
C ARG A 93 22.45 43.00 15.92
N SER A 94 21.38 43.70 16.25
CA SER A 94 20.03 43.14 16.34
C SER A 94 19.13 43.65 15.22
N VAL A 95 18.09 42.88 14.91
CA VAL A 95 17.01 43.30 14.01
C VAL A 95 16.11 44.26 14.76
N VAL A 96 16.09 45.54 14.35
CA VAL A 96 15.21 46.57 14.94
C VAL A 96 13.81 46.44 14.36
N ARG A 97 13.73 46.25 13.04
CA ARG A 97 12.47 46.04 12.32
C ARG A 97 12.61 44.88 11.33
N PRO A 98 11.83 43.80 11.47
CA PRO A 98 11.85 42.69 10.51
C PRO A 98 11.22 43.09 9.18
N SER A 99 11.55 42.37 8.11
CA SER A 99 10.90 42.53 6.81
C SER A 99 9.43 42.09 6.87
N GLN A 100 8.54 42.87 6.26
CA GLN A 100 7.12 42.54 6.11
C GLN A 100 6.58 42.98 4.75
N PHE A 101 5.48 42.37 4.30
CA PHE A 101 4.74 42.74 3.08
C PHE A 101 5.61 42.79 1.80
N GLY A 102 6.56 41.85 1.67
CA GLY A 102 7.43 41.78 0.50
C GLY A 102 8.57 42.81 0.48
N GLY A 103 8.89 43.42 1.62
CA GLY A 103 10.09 44.24 1.78
C GLY A 103 11.39 43.42 1.66
N SER A 104 12.50 44.13 1.46
CA SER A 104 13.83 43.51 1.42
C SER A 104 14.20 42.84 2.75
N GLU A 105 14.69 41.61 2.67
CA GLU A 105 15.16 40.83 3.82
C GLU A 105 16.49 41.38 4.37
N CYS A 106 16.72 41.17 5.67
CA CYS A 106 18.00 41.52 6.28
C CYS A 106 19.11 40.57 5.82
N SER A 107 20.33 41.08 5.70
CA SER A 107 21.54 40.24 5.59
C SER A 107 21.64 39.30 6.81
N VAL A 108 21.95 38.03 6.56
CA VAL A 108 21.96 36.95 7.58
C VAL A 108 23.00 37.19 8.69
N GLU A 109 24.05 37.96 8.40
CA GLU A 109 25.16 38.21 9.31
C GLU A 109 24.78 39.22 10.42
N LEU A 110 24.37 38.66 11.56
CA LEU A 110 24.10 39.41 12.80
C LEU A 110 25.34 39.53 13.70
N THR A 111 26.37 38.74 13.42
CA THR A 111 27.63 38.70 14.17
C THR A 111 28.78 38.79 13.19
N GLU A 112 29.75 39.65 13.49
CA GLU A 112 31.01 39.72 12.76
C GLU A 112 32.18 39.36 13.67
N GLU A 113 33.17 38.68 13.10
CA GLU A 113 34.39 38.28 13.78
C GLU A 113 35.63 38.90 13.12
N ARG A 114 36.64 39.24 13.93
CA ARG A 114 37.95 39.66 13.45
C ARG A 114 39.07 39.07 14.29
N PRO A 115 40.25 38.82 13.72
CA PRO A 115 41.42 38.37 14.48
C PRO A 115 41.89 39.46 15.45
N CYS A 116 42.40 39.04 16.61
CA CYS A 116 42.99 39.93 17.60
C CYS A 116 44.13 39.23 18.37
N TYR A 117 45.01 40.04 18.95
CA TYR A 117 46.06 39.56 19.85
C TYR A 117 45.61 39.79 21.29
N PRO A 118 45.40 38.73 22.09
CA PRO A 118 44.91 38.89 23.45
C PRO A 118 46.02 39.38 24.38
N SER A 119 45.64 40.24 25.33
CA SER A 119 46.54 40.74 26.38
C SER A 119 46.82 39.70 27.47
N LYS A 120 45.94 38.73 27.62
CA LYS A 120 46.07 37.58 28.53
C LYS A 120 46.30 36.32 27.70
N GLU A 121 47.21 35.45 28.14
CA GLU A 121 47.32 34.11 27.56
C GLU A 121 46.06 33.30 27.89
N CYS A 122 45.67 32.41 26.97
CA CYS A 122 44.58 31.47 27.21
C CYS A 122 45.01 30.44 28.26
N GLN A 123 44.71 30.72 29.52
CA GLN A 123 44.80 29.75 30.60
C GLN A 123 43.43 29.12 30.76
N LEU A 124 43.18 28.04 30.01
CA LEU A 124 42.08 27.15 30.35
C LEU A 124 42.33 26.64 31.77
N PRO A 125 41.36 26.73 32.70
CA PRO A 125 41.56 26.21 34.04
C PRO A 125 41.97 24.74 33.91
N PRO A 126 43.08 24.31 34.57
CA PRO A 126 43.48 22.92 34.52
C PRO A 126 42.33 22.09 35.07
N VAL A 127 41.91 21.07 34.31
CA VAL A 127 40.89 20.13 34.76
C VAL A 127 41.50 19.34 35.92
N ASP A 128 41.17 19.75 37.14
CA ASP A 128 41.50 19.06 38.38
C ASP A 128 40.34 18.15 38.76
N CYS A 129 40.56 16.84 38.61
CA CYS A 129 39.56 15.82 38.86
C CYS A 129 39.37 15.50 40.36
N ARG A 130 40.04 16.19 41.30
CA ARG A 130 39.83 16.08 42.77
C ARG A 130 39.80 14.63 43.32
N GLY A 131 40.51 13.69 42.68
CA GLY A 131 40.55 12.27 43.06
C GLY A 131 39.91 11.31 42.04
N ASP A 132 39.18 11.83 41.05
CA ASP A 132 38.64 11.06 39.93
C ASP A 132 39.71 10.79 38.84
N PHE A 133 39.50 9.73 38.05
CA PHE A 133 40.39 9.36 36.96
C PHE A 133 40.28 10.32 35.78
N LYS A 134 41.42 10.76 35.26
CA LYS A 134 41.50 11.68 34.13
C LYS A 134 41.73 10.91 32.82
N CYS A 135 40.74 10.95 31.95
CA CYS A 135 40.81 10.41 30.60
C CYS A 135 41.80 11.19 29.71
N GLY A 136 42.31 10.55 28.67
CA GLY A 136 43.23 11.17 27.69
C GLY A 136 42.61 12.35 26.95
N ASN A 137 41.30 12.32 26.73
CA ASN A 137 40.50 13.41 26.16
C ASN A 137 40.20 14.56 27.15
N GLY A 138 40.68 14.48 28.40
CA GLY A 138 40.51 15.50 29.42
C GLY A 138 39.23 15.42 30.25
N ARG A 139 38.40 14.38 30.06
CA ARG A 139 37.21 14.11 30.88
C ARG A 139 37.61 13.49 32.23
N CYS A 140 36.92 13.87 33.30
CA CYS A 140 37.03 13.19 34.60
C CYS A 140 35.93 12.14 34.73
N ILE A 141 36.29 10.92 35.12
CA ILE A 141 35.36 9.84 35.47
C ILE A 141 35.70 9.28 36.84
N ASN A 142 34.72 8.74 37.55
CA ASN A 142 34.96 8.15 38.87
C ASN A 142 36.00 7.03 38.79
N SER A 143 36.94 6.98 39.73
CA SER A 143 38.02 5.97 39.76
C SER A 143 37.51 4.52 39.80
N THR A 144 36.27 4.28 40.27
CA THR A 144 35.63 2.95 40.23
C THR A 144 35.31 2.44 38.83
N LEU A 145 35.36 3.32 37.82
CA LEU A 145 35.05 3.00 36.44
C LEU A 145 36.29 2.58 35.63
N THR A 146 37.49 2.63 36.20
CA THR A 146 38.70 2.19 35.51
C THR A 146 38.78 0.66 35.47
N CYS A 147 39.29 0.12 34.37
CA CYS A 147 39.55 -1.32 34.20
C CYS A 147 38.31 -2.20 34.37
N ASN A 148 37.16 -1.76 33.86
CA ASN A 148 35.89 -2.45 33.97
C ASN A 148 35.40 -3.13 32.67
N LYS A 149 36.26 -3.16 31.64
CA LYS A 149 35.98 -3.59 30.25
C LYS A 149 34.93 -2.74 29.52
N GLN A 150 34.80 -1.46 29.87
CA GLN A 150 33.88 -0.54 29.22
C GLN A 150 34.58 0.75 28.88
N ASN A 151 34.18 1.36 27.77
CA ASN A 151 34.71 2.64 27.35
C ASN A 151 33.92 3.77 28.02
N ASP A 152 34.20 4.07 29.28
CA ASP A 152 33.53 5.16 30.02
C ASP A 152 34.17 6.53 29.68
N CYS A 153 35.46 6.55 29.31
CA CYS A 153 36.12 7.76 28.86
C CYS A 153 35.68 8.25 27.46
N GLY A 154 35.23 7.33 26.59
CA GLY A 154 34.97 7.56 25.17
C GLY A 154 36.20 7.34 24.27
N ASP A 155 37.42 7.52 24.79
CA ASP A 155 38.69 7.29 24.10
C ASP A 155 39.44 6.02 24.58
N ASN A 156 38.77 5.16 25.35
CA ASN A 156 39.28 3.95 26.00
C ASN A 156 40.48 4.17 26.94
N SER A 157 40.73 5.39 27.43
CA SER A 157 41.88 5.66 28.32
C SER A 157 41.85 4.91 29.64
N ASP A 158 40.65 4.71 30.17
CA ASP A 158 40.29 3.99 31.39
C ASP A 158 40.60 2.49 31.36
N GLU A 159 40.81 1.92 30.17
CA GLU A 159 41.00 0.48 29.98
C GLU A 159 42.41 0.11 29.48
N ARG A 160 43.30 1.10 29.27
CA ARG A 160 44.60 0.88 28.62
C ARG A 160 45.69 0.29 29.52
N ASP A 161 45.72 0.65 30.80
CA ASP A 161 46.79 0.27 31.74
C ASP A 161 46.22 -0.50 32.94
N CYS A 162 45.70 -1.69 32.66
CA CYS A 162 44.93 -2.49 33.61
C CYS A 162 45.61 -3.84 33.89
N GLY A 163 45.96 -4.09 35.15
CA GLY A 163 46.49 -5.39 35.57
C GLY A 163 45.41 -6.47 35.73
N ALA A 164 44.22 -6.09 36.20
CA ALA A 164 43.06 -6.96 36.35
C ALA A 164 41.78 -6.20 35.98
N PHE A 165 40.82 -6.91 35.38
CA PHE A 165 39.56 -6.31 34.92
C PHE A 165 38.37 -6.73 35.79
N SER A 166 37.56 -5.77 36.23
CA SER A 166 36.28 -6.02 36.90
C SER A 166 35.14 -6.03 35.88
N VAL A 167 34.60 -7.20 35.55
CA VAL A 167 33.51 -7.29 34.57
C VAL A 167 32.20 -6.78 35.17
N VAL A 168 31.76 -5.59 34.73
CA VAL A 168 30.48 -4.99 35.19
C VAL A 168 29.26 -5.62 34.52
N CYS A 169 29.34 -5.93 33.22
CA CYS A 169 28.27 -6.57 32.46
C CYS A 169 28.71 -7.95 31.94
N PRO A 170 27.91 -9.03 32.14
CA PRO A 170 28.26 -10.38 31.67
C PRO A 170 28.41 -10.52 30.14
N SER A 171 27.79 -9.61 29.39
CA SER A 171 27.82 -9.58 27.93
C SER A 171 27.62 -8.14 27.44
N GLU A 172 28.31 -7.77 26.36
CA GLU A 172 28.04 -6.49 25.68
C GLU A 172 26.64 -6.53 25.06
N ARG A 173 25.81 -5.55 25.43
CA ARG A 173 24.46 -5.40 24.90
C ARG A 173 24.35 -4.02 24.27
N ARG A 174 23.53 -3.94 23.21
CA ARG A 174 23.31 -2.69 22.48
C ARG A 174 22.56 -1.69 23.37
N PRO A 175 22.84 -0.38 23.23
CA PRO A 175 22.00 0.66 23.82
C PRO A 175 20.55 0.51 23.34
N ALA A 176 19.61 1.05 24.13
CA ALA A 176 18.24 1.18 23.68
C ALA A 176 18.15 2.10 22.45
N PRO A 177 17.30 1.81 21.46
CA PRO A 177 17.19 2.63 20.25
C PRO A 177 16.66 4.04 20.58
N GLY A 178 17.21 5.06 19.93
CA GLY A 178 16.77 6.45 20.08
C GLY A 178 17.28 7.19 21.32
N VAL A 179 18.12 6.56 22.15
CA VAL A 179 18.71 7.21 23.33
C VAL A 179 19.58 8.42 22.97
N ASP A 180 20.28 8.38 21.84
CA ASP A 180 21.13 9.48 21.37
C ASP A 180 20.31 10.72 21.04
N LEU A 181 19.10 10.54 20.49
CA LEU A 181 18.19 11.64 20.16
C LEU A 181 17.71 12.40 21.39
N VAL A 182 17.49 11.69 22.51
CA VAL A 182 17.17 12.31 23.82
C VAL A 182 18.36 13.10 24.37
N GLY A 183 19.58 12.74 23.95
CA GLY A 183 20.79 13.43 24.38
C GLY A 183 20.96 14.81 23.75
N ASN A 184 20.23 15.11 22.67
CA ASN A 184 20.26 16.41 22.00
C ASN A 184 19.56 17.49 22.81
N GLY A 185 20.10 18.70 22.76
CA GLY A 185 19.39 19.87 23.24
C GLY A 185 18.28 20.28 22.27
N PHE A 186 17.36 21.12 22.73
CA PHE A 186 16.18 21.55 22.00
C PHE A 186 16.07 23.08 22.00
N ASP A 187 15.97 23.66 20.81
CA ASP A 187 15.70 25.08 20.63
C ASP A 187 14.19 25.31 20.66
N PHE A 188 13.69 25.90 21.75
CA PHE A 188 12.26 26.10 21.95
C PHE A 188 11.65 27.11 20.96
N LEU A 189 12.44 28.09 20.50
CA LEU A 189 11.95 29.12 19.58
C LEU A 189 11.95 28.63 18.13
N ALA A 190 12.89 27.75 17.78
CA ALA A 190 12.94 27.10 16.47
C ALA A 190 12.14 25.78 16.41
N GLU A 191 11.77 25.22 17.57
CA GLU A 191 11.20 23.87 17.75
C GLU A 191 12.03 22.75 17.10
N GLU A 192 13.35 22.89 17.13
CA GLU A 192 14.28 21.96 16.49
C GLU A 192 15.25 21.33 17.51
N PRO A 193 15.61 20.05 17.36
CA PRO A 193 16.73 19.47 18.07
C PRO A 193 18.05 20.11 17.58
N ARG A 194 18.95 20.37 18.51
CA ARG A 194 20.28 20.96 18.31
C ARG A 194 21.36 19.94 18.69
N GLY A 195 22.59 20.40 18.91
CA GLY A 195 23.71 19.52 19.26
C GLY A 195 23.50 18.71 20.55
N GLY A 196 24.24 17.61 20.68
CA GLY A 196 24.24 16.73 21.85
C GLY A 196 24.69 17.46 23.12
N VAL A 197 23.81 17.55 24.11
CA VAL A 197 24.07 18.15 25.44
C VAL A 197 24.38 17.08 26.48
N LEU A 198 23.66 15.95 26.44
CA LEU A 198 23.86 14.82 27.34
C LEU A 198 24.60 13.69 26.64
N ASP A 199 25.51 13.04 27.36
CA ASP A 199 26.20 11.84 26.88
C ASP A 199 25.43 10.58 27.26
N ASN A 200 24.54 10.16 26.37
CA ASN A 200 23.76 8.94 26.54
C ASN A 200 24.50 7.67 26.06
N MET A 201 25.77 7.79 25.68
CA MET A 201 26.64 6.63 25.42
C MET A 201 27.41 6.23 26.68
N PHE A 202 27.50 7.12 27.67
CA PHE A 202 28.05 6.79 28.98
C PHE A 202 27.15 5.82 29.75
N MET A 203 27.69 4.63 30.06
CA MET A 203 26.93 3.54 30.67
C MET A 203 27.12 3.42 32.18
N GLY A 204 28.25 3.93 32.69
CA GLY A 204 28.59 3.92 34.12
C GLY A 204 28.74 2.51 34.71
N GLY A 205 28.96 2.46 36.02
CA GLY A 205 29.32 1.22 36.74
C GLY A 205 28.16 0.25 37.02
N SER A 206 26.93 0.59 36.63
CA SER A 206 25.75 -0.25 36.86
C SER A 206 25.28 -0.94 35.58
N CYS A 207 25.12 -2.27 35.60
CA CYS A 207 24.64 -3.04 34.46
C CYS A 207 23.12 -3.26 34.50
N ILE A 208 22.33 -2.25 34.12
CA ILE A 208 20.88 -2.38 34.02
C ILE A 208 20.49 -2.84 32.62
N ILE A 209 20.03 -4.08 32.51
CA ILE A 209 19.57 -4.67 31.25
C ILE A 209 18.06 -4.83 31.30
N ARG A 210 17.36 -4.38 30.26
CA ARG A 210 15.91 -4.52 30.11
C ARG A 210 15.57 -5.24 28.81
N ARG A 211 14.50 -6.03 28.84
CA ARG A 211 13.95 -6.70 27.66
C ARG A 211 12.50 -6.25 27.45
N PRO A 212 12.13 -5.74 26.27
CA PRO A 212 10.73 -5.52 25.91
C PRO A 212 10.00 -6.86 25.82
N GLN A 213 8.68 -6.85 26.02
CA GLN A 213 7.87 -8.06 25.82
C GLN A 213 7.76 -8.44 24.33
N SER A 214 7.81 -7.44 23.43
CA SER A 214 7.63 -7.60 21.99
C SER A 214 8.87 -8.12 21.23
N THR A 215 10.07 -8.03 21.82
CA THR A 215 11.31 -8.45 21.17
C THR A 215 12.14 -9.37 22.06
N LEU A 216 12.96 -10.21 21.43
CA LEU A 216 13.93 -11.07 22.13
C LEU A 216 15.25 -10.34 22.44
N LEU A 217 15.36 -9.07 22.06
CA LEU A 217 16.58 -8.28 22.21
C LEU A 217 16.65 -7.64 23.59
N TYR A 218 17.79 -7.83 24.24
CA TYR A 218 18.12 -7.19 25.51
C TYR A 218 18.85 -5.88 25.24
N HIS A 219 18.37 -4.80 25.84
CA HIS A 219 18.95 -3.47 25.73
C HIS A 219 19.63 -3.08 27.03
N ARG A 220 20.80 -2.45 26.90
CA ARG A 220 21.48 -1.79 28.02
C ARG A 220 20.98 -0.37 28.18
N MET A 221 20.69 0.00 29.41
CA MET A 221 20.18 1.32 29.76
C MET A 221 21.37 2.26 30.04
N PRO A 222 21.45 3.41 29.36
CA PRO A 222 22.49 4.39 29.66
C PRO A 222 22.34 5.03 31.03
N TYR A 223 23.44 5.57 31.57
CA TYR A 223 23.50 6.07 32.94
C TYR A 223 22.55 7.26 33.19
N ASN A 224 22.37 8.15 32.21
CA ASN A 224 21.55 9.36 32.36
C ASN A 224 20.05 9.05 32.51
N PHE A 225 19.59 7.86 32.16
CA PHE A 225 18.17 7.49 32.26
C PHE A 225 17.83 6.94 33.65
N LYS A 226 16.73 7.44 34.22
CA LYS A 226 16.10 6.87 35.41
C LYS A 226 15.16 5.73 35.04
N THR A 227 14.30 5.96 34.04
CA THR A 227 13.45 4.92 33.44
C THR A 227 13.43 5.05 31.92
N PHE A 228 13.38 3.92 31.22
CA PHE A 228 13.23 3.86 29.76
C PHE A 228 12.44 2.60 29.40
N ASP A 229 11.14 2.77 29.15
CA ASP A 229 10.22 1.68 28.90
C ASP A 229 9.87 1.64 27.42
N ILE A 230 10.28 0.58 26.72
CA ILE A 230 9.92 0.34 25.31
C ILE A 230 8.53 -0.31 25.29
N LYS A 231 7.52 0.46 24.90
CA LYS A 231 6.13 0.03 24.72
C LYS A 231 5.83 0.11 23.23
N VAL A 232 5.94 -1.01 22.51
CA VAL A 232 5.41 -1.07 21.14
C VAL A 232 3.91 -1.15 21.27
N GLY A 233 3.20 -0.08 20.92
CA GLY A 233 1.74 -0.01 20.97
C GLY A 233 1.09 -1.06 20.06
N VAL A 234 -0.10 -1.52 20.45
CA VAL A 234 -1.00 -2.27 19.57
C VAL A 234 -1.58 -1.27 18.54
N LEU A 235 -1.87 -1.72 17.31
CA LEU A 235 -2.53 -0.96 16.23
C LEU A 235 -3.95 -0.45 16.60
N GLU A 236 -4.32 -0.31 17.87
CA GLU A 236 -5.61 0.24 18.31
C GLU A 236 -5.54 1.72 18.70
N ASP A 237 -4.34 2.33 18.67
CA ASP A 237 -4.14 3.77 18.89
C ASP A 237 -4.41 4.65 17.63
N PHE A 238 -4.91 4.06 16.53
CA PHE A 238 -5.50 4.86 15.45
C PHE A 238 -6.83 5.41 15.95
N SER A 239 -6.78 6.56 16.64
CA SER A 239 -7.98 7.36 16.83
C SER A 239 -8.51 7.72 15.45
N THR A 240 -9.57 7.02 15.03
CA THR A 240 -10.38 7.34 13.86
C THR A 240 -11.23 8.58 14.07
N ASP A 241 -11.16 9.19 15.26
CA ASP A 241 -11.94 10.37 15.60
C ASP A 241 -11.19 11.63 15.16
N PRO A 242 -11.71 12.36 14.16
CA PRO A 242 -11.17 13.67 13.81
C PRO A 242 -11.33 14.59 15.02
N GLN A 243 -10.21 14.98 15.64
CA GLN A 243 -10.25 16.07 16.61
C GLN A 243 -10.77 17.33 15.89
N PRO A 244 -11.76 18.04 16.46
CA PRO A 244 -12.30 19.23 15.84
C PRO A 244 -11.19 20.27 15.67
N VAL A 245 -11.03 20.74 14.44
CA VAL A 245 -10.00 21.68 14.00
C VAL A 245 -10.22 23.01 14.72
N VAL A 246 -9.36 23.31 15.69
CA VAL A 246 -9.28 24.65 16.27
C VAL A 246 -8.32 25.47 15.41
N SER A 247 -8.86 26.41 14.64
CA SER A 247 -8.06 27.50 14.09
C SER A 247 -7.92 28.58 15.17
N GLU A 248 -6.99 28.38 16.08
CA GLU A 248 -6.58 29.49 16.94
C GLU A 248 -5.65 30.39 16.11
N PRO A 249 -5.95 31.68 15.93
CA PRO A 249 -4.88 32.61 15.60
C PRO A 249 -3.84 32.45 16.70
N VAL A 250 -2.57 32.24 16.35
CA VAL A 250 -1.48 32.29 17.33
C VAL A 250 -1.41 33.71 17.85
N VAL A 251 -2.21 33.99 18.88
CA VAL A 251 -2.13 35.23 19.64
C VAL A 251 -0.88 35.08 20.50
N ILE A 252 0.21 35.67 20.04
CA ILE A 252 1.34 35.96 20.91
C ILE A 252 0.80 36.94 21.96
N LYS A 253 0.32 36.42 23.09
CA LYS A 253 -0.17 37.23 24.22
C LYS A 253 1.00 38.06 24.75
N ARG A 254 1.04 39.34 24.39
CA ARG A 254 1.87 40.34 25.08
C ARG A 254 1.20 40.64 26.42
N SER A 255 1.82 40.28 27.53
CA SER A 255 1.33 40.66 28.86
C SER A 255 1.72 42.10 29.15
N GLU A 256 0.75 43.01 29.06
CA GLU A 256 0.80 44.28 29.80
C GLU A 256 0.11 44.10 31.16
N GLN A 257 0.61 44.89 32.12
CA GLN A 257 0.32 44.91 33.55
C GLN A 257 -1.18 44.95 33.91
N ARG A 258 -1.63 44.14 34.89
CA ARG A 258 -2.30 44.67 36.11
C ARG A 258 -2.66 43.60 37.15
N GLU A 259 -2.49 44.02 38.40
CA GLU A 259 -3.02 43.45 39.63
C GLU A 259 -4.55 43.27 39.58
N GLN A 260 -5.06 42.07 39.91
CA GLN A 260 -6.12 41.86 40.91
C GLN A 260 -6.49 40.36 41.05
N ASN A 261 -6.74 39.97 42.30
CA ASN A 261 -7.04 38.62 42.78
C ASN A 261 -8.36 38.04 42.24
N THR A 262 -8.30 36.92 41.53
CA THR A 262 -9.32 35.85 41.57
C THR A 262 -8.66 34.49 41.35
N ARG A 263 -9.06 33.50 42.18
CA ARG A 263 -8.59 32.12 42.16
C ARG A 263 -9.41 31.31 41.14
N ASP A 264 -8.86 31.07 39.95
CA ASP A 264 -8.91 29.79 39.22
C ASP A 264 -8.11 29.85 37.90
N GLN A 265 -7.42 28.74 37.59
CA GLN A 265 -6.82 28.30 36.31
C GLN A 265 -5.91 29.24 35.47
N ASP A 266 -4.73 28.70 35.13
CA ASP A 266 -3.82 29.14 34.06
C ASP A 266 -3.07 30.48 34.22
N ASN A 267 -2.50 30.72 35.40
CA ASN A 267 -1.37 31.62 35.55
C ASN A 267 -0.05 30.87 35.30
N LEU A 268 0.29 30.71 34.01
CA LEU A 268 1.56 30.15 33.57
C LEU A 268 2.71 31.11 33.97
N HIS A 269 3.38 30.78 35.06
CA HIS A 269 4.59 31.46 35.52
C HIS A 269 5.62 31.55 34.37
N ILE A 270 5.93 32.78 33.95
CA ILE A 270 7.01 33.12 33.01
C ILE A 270 8.35 32.86 33.70
N LEU A 271 8.72 31.60 33.74
CA LEU A 271 10.03 31.11 34.10
C LEU A 271 10.31 30.01 33.07
N PHE A 272 11.13 30.32 32.07
CA PHE A 272 11.63 29.45 30.99
C PHE A 272 12.47 28.26 31.49
N PHE A 273 12.08 27.66 32.61
CA PHE A 273 12.80 26.57 33.28
C PHE A 273 12.17 25.21 32.95
N TYR A 274 10.86 25.15 32.66
CA TYR A 274 10.16 23.94 32.25
C TYR A 274 9.12 24.23 31.17
N GLY A 275 9.47 23.99 29.90
CA GLY A 275 8.53 24.03 28.78
C GLY A 275 7.85 22.68 28.59
N ARG A 276 6.52 22.62 28.72
CA ARG A 276 5.73 21.45 28.32
C ARG A 276 5.21 21.69 26.90
N SER A 277 5.92 21.17 25.91
CA SER A 277 5.43 21.15 24.51
C SER A 277 4.33 20.11 24.40
N SER A 278 3.07 20.55 24.29
CA SER A 278 1.93 19.71 23.89
C SER A 278 1.47 19.98 22.46
N SER A 279 1.94 21.05 21.82
CA SER A 279 1.67 21.39 20.42
C SER A 279 2.83 20.96 19.54
N SER A 280 2.58 19.98 18.68
CA SER A 280 3.55 19.32 17.79
C SER A 280 3.68 19.96 16.41
N SER A 281 3.25 21.22 16.22
CA SER A 281 3.24 21.82 14.88
C SER A 281 4.61 22.40 14.54
N SER A 282 5.40 21.71 13.70
CA SER A 282 6.70 22.23 13.27
C SER A 282 6.57 23.61 12.58
N LEU A 283 7.34 24.59 13.04
CA LEU A 283 7.39 25.96 12.49
C LEU A 283 7.61 25.99 10.96
N THR A 284 8.38 25.06 10.40
CA THR A 284 8.63 24.94 8.95
C THR A 284 7.36 24.60 8.16
N SER A 285 6.56 23.66 8.66
CA SER A 285 5.25 23.31 8.06
C SER A 285 4.28 24.51 8.09
N SER A 286 4.32 25.30 9.17
CA SER A 286 3.48 26.49 9.31
C SER A 286 3.85 27.62 8.33
N LYS A 287 5.15 27.79 8.02
CA LYS A 287 5.61 28.78 7.03
C LYS A 287 5.15 28.43 5.63
N ALA A 288 5.30 27.17 5.21
CA ALA A 288 4.84 26.71 3.90
C ALA A 288 3.31 26.81 3.76
N ALA A 289 2.56 26.43 4.80
CA ALA A 289 1.11 26.61 4.84
C ALA A 289 0.71 28.08 4.71
N PHE A 290 1.38 28.98 5.43
CA PHE A 290 1.14 30.43 5.34
C PHE A 290 1.49 31.01 3.97
N GLU A 291 2.51 30.48 3.28
CA GLU A 291 2.83 30.89 1.91
C GLU A 291 1.80 30.38 0.90
N ALA A 292 1.28 29.15 1.08
CA ALA A 292 0.21 28.60 0.26
C ALA A 292 -1.09 29.43 0.39
N SER A 293 -1.45 29.85 1.61
CA SER A 293 -2.65 30.66 1.86
C SER A 293 -2.59 32.07 1.27
N LYS A 294 -1.42 32.57 0.85
CA LYS A 294 -1.32 33.86 0.17
C LYS A 294 -1.87 33.82 -1.26
N LYS A 295 -1.88 32.65 -1.91
CA LYS A 295 -2.26 32.52 -3.32
C LYS A 295 -3.76 32.30 -3.52
N LYS A 296 -4.43 31.69 -2.55
CA LYS A 296 -5.85 31.32 -2.60
C LYS A 296 -6.39 31.28 -1.17
N ASP A 297 -7.68 31.56 -0.99
CA ASP A 297 -8.36 31.35 0.29
C ASP A 297 -8.26 29.86 0.67
N SER A 298 -7.41 29.55 1.65
CA SER A 298 -7.10 28.20 2.06
C SER A 298 -7.71 27.89 3.42
N LYS A 299 -8.51 26.82 3.48
CA LYS A 299 -8.81 26.13 4.73
C LYS A 299 -7.83 24.96 4.86
N PHE A 300 -7.23 24.79 6.04
CA PHE A 300 -6.29 23.71 6.31
C PHE A 300 -6.91 22.64 7.22
N PHE A 301 -6.62 21.38 6.93
CA PHE A 301 -6.96 20.25 7.77
C PHE A 301 -5.68 19.60 8.28
N ARG A 302 -5.56 19.43 9.60
CA ARG A 302 -4.40 18.79 10.24
C ARG A 302 -4.74 17.35 10.63
N VAL A 303 -4.03 16.39 10.05
CA VAL A 303 -4.09 14.99 10.46
C VAL A 303 -2.84 14.68 11.27
N HIS A 304 -3.02 14.44 12.56
CA HIS A 304 -1.93 14.22 13.50
C HIS A 304 -2.05 12.86 14.19
N GLN A 305 -0.98 12.07 14.18
CA GLN A 305 -0.88 10.84 14.95
C GLN A 305 0.50 10.73 15.62
N LEU A 306 0.52 10.36 16.90
CA LEU A 306 1.74 10.04 17.64
C LEU A 306 1.85 8.51 17.75
N LEU A 307 3.00 7.98 17.39
CA LEU A 307 3.33 6.56 17.49
C LEU A 307 4.40 6.38 18.59
N PRO A 308 4.02 6.42 19.88
CA PRO A 308 4.98 6.30 20.96
C PRO A 308 5.57 4.88 21.00
N ILE A 309 6.89 4.78 20.88
CA ILE A 309 7.67 3.54 20.94
C ILE A 309 8.24 3.32 22.34
N SER A 310 8.65 4.40 23.01
CA SER A 310 9.21 4.30 24.35
C SER A 310 8.95 5.53 25.19
N ASN A 311 8.69 5.33 26.48
CA ASN A 311 8.60 6.40 27.47
C ASN A 311 9.91 6.48 28.24
N PHE A 312 10.41 7.68 28.48
CA PHE A 312 11.66 7.87 29.21
C PHE A 312 11.55 8.96 30.26
N THR A 313 12.34 8.80 31.32
CA THR A 313 12.64 9.84 32.30
C THR A 313 14.15 9.88 32.54
N VAL A 314 14.70 11.08 32.53
CA VAL A 314 16.11 11.36 32.78
C VAL A 314 16.31 11.58 34.28
N LYS A 315 17.53 11.31 34.78
CA LYS A 315 17.91 11.54 36.18
C LYS A 315 17.88 13.03 36.55
N ASP A 316 18.01 13.28 37.85
CA ASP A 316 18.09 14.64 38.38
C ASP A 316 19.35 15.37 37.87
N PRO A 317 19.31 16.70 37.68
CA PRO A 317 20.37 17.46 37.01
C PRO A 317 21.78 17.31 37.60
N GLN A 318 21.88 17.02 38.89
CA GLN A 318 23.16 16.87 39.60
C GLN A 318 23.92 15.60 39.19
N ASP A 319 23.21 14.57 38.72
CA ASP A 319 23.77 13.26 38.37
C ASP A 319 23.91 13.09 36.85
N LEU A 320 23.69 14.15 36.07
CA LEU A 320 23.74 14.08 34.61
C LEU A 320 25.15 14.16 34.07
N VAL A 321 25.42 13.28 33.12
CA VAL A 321 26.67 13.22 32.40
C VAL A 321 26.51 13.93 31.07
N HIS A 322 27.25 15.02 30.93
CA HIS A 322 27.22 15.91 29.77
C HIS A 322 28.12 15.40 28.64
N SER A 323 27.80 15.79 27.40
CA SER A 323 28.62 15.48 26.24
C SER A 323 29.95 16.24 26.28
N LEU A 324 31.02 15.60 25.79
CA LEU A 324 32.35 16.22 25.73
C LEU A 324 32.36 17.51 24.88
N PRO A 325 31.74 17.57 23.68
CA PRO A 325 31.70 18.80 22.89
C PRO A 325 30.99 19.96 23.61
N PHE A 326 29.92 19.66 24.36
CA PHE A 326 29.20 20.66 25.14
C PHE A 326 30.04 21.19 26.29
N LEU A 327 30.67 20.30 27.07
CA LEU A 327 31.56 20.68 28.17
C LEU A 327 32.76 21.49 27.69
N GLN A 328 33.42 21.06 26.60
CA GLN A 328 34.55 21.79 26.02
C GLN A 328 34.14 23.20 25.60
N PHE A 329 32.94 23.35 25.01
CA PHE A 329 32.41 24.66 24.66
C PHE A 329 32.16 25.52 25.91
N LEU A 330 31.53 24.96 26.95
CA LEU A 330 31.27 25.68 28.20
C LEU A 330 32.56 26.11 28.90
N HIS A 331 33.59 25.26 28.93
CA HIS A 331 34.89 25.60 29.50
C HIS A 331 35.67 26.65 28.70
N ALA A 332 35.38 26.77 27.40
CA ALA A 332 36.00 27.79 26.53
C ALA A 332 35.33 29.17 26.64
N LEU A 333 34.19 29.28 27.35
CA LEU A 333 33.51 30.56 27.55
C LEU A 333 34.30 31.48 28.49
N PRO A 334 34.36 32.78 28.19
CA PRO A 334 34.98 33.76 29.08
C PRO A 334 34.18 33.89 30.37
N LEU A 335 34.89 34.16 31.48
CA LEU A 335 34.25 34.53 32.76
C LEU A 335 33.53 35.87 32.67
N ASP A 336 34.06 36.79 31.87
CA ASP A 336 33.44 38.07 31.57
C ASP A 336 32.31 37.88 30.55
N TYR A 337 31.15 38.46 30.83
CA TYR A 337 29.96 38.30 29.99
C TYR A 337 30.20 38.85 28.57
N ASN A 338 30.19 37.94 27.58
CA ASN A 338 30.26 38.29 26.16
C ASN A 338 29.03 37.77 25.42
N TYR A 339 28.14 38.67 25.02
CA TYR A 339 26.88 38.31 24.38
C TYR A 339 27.05 37.41 23.14
N ALA A 340 28.05 37.66 22.29
CA ALA A 340 28.24 36.91 21.05
C ALA A 340 28.54 35.42 21.32
N LEU A 341 29.45 35.15 22.27
CA LEU A 341 29.87 33.80 22.63
C LEU A 341 28.79 33.04 23.42
N TYR A 342 28.07 33.73 24.31
CA TYR A 342 26.97 33.11 25.06
C TYR A 342 25.75 32.83 24.17
N ARG A 343 25.46 33.71 23.19
CA ARG A 343 24.40 33.48 22.21
C ARG A 343 24.65 32.23 21.37
N GLU A 344 25.91 31.94 21.07
CA GLU A 344 26.31 30.79 20.27
C GLU A 344 25.97 29.45 20.94
N ILE A 345 25.91 29.39 22.29
CA ILE A 345 25.42 28.21 23.03
C ILE A 345 24.02 27.85 22.56
N PHE A 346 23.11 28.83 22.53
CA PHE A 346 21.71 28.60 22.16
C PHE A 346 21.55 28.23 20.68
N GLN A 347 22.39 28.78 19.82
CA GLN A 347 22.39 28.43 18.39
C GLN A 347 22.90 27.01 18.14
N ARG A 348 23.94 26.57 18.87
CA ARG A 348 24.57 25.26 18.68
C ARG A 348 23.89 24.12 19.43
N PHE A 349 23.50 24.36 20.68
CA PHE A 349 23.01 23.34 21.61
C PHE A 349 21.55 23.55 22.00
N GLY A 350 20.93 24.67 21.62
CA GLY A 350 19.54 24.96 21.95
C GLY A 350 19.37 25.55 23.34
N THR A 351 18.13 25.58 23.78
CA THR A 351 17.68 26.29 25.01
C THR A 351 17.34 25.33 26.15
N HIS A 352 16.86 24.14 25.83
CA HIS A 352 16.35 23.14 26.77
C HIS A 352 16.98 21.78 26.49
N TYR A 353 16.83 20.84 27.43
CA TYR A 353 17.12 19.41 27.22
C TYR A 353 15.89 18.58 27.60
N TYR A 354 15.84 17.33 27.14
CA TYR A 354 14.72 16.44 27.42
C TYR A 354 14.82 15.82 28.81
N SER A 355 13.98 16.23 29.75
CA SER A 355 13.91 15.63 31.11
C SER A 355 13.00 14.40 31.18
N SER A 356 11.90 14.40 30.43
CA SER A 356 11.00 13.26 30.31
C SER A 356 10.21 13.38 29.01
N GLY A 357 9.78 12.25 28.45
CA GLY A 357 9.00 12.28 27.22
C GLY A 357 8.67 10.90 26.66
N LYS A 358 8.09 10.93 25.46
CA LYS A 358 7.85 9.74 24.65
C LYS A 358 8.68 9.86 23.37
N LEU A 359 9.46 8.84 23.06
CA LEU A 359 10.11 8.69 21.76
C LEU A 359 9.22 7.86 20.85
N GLY A 360 9.22 8.19 19.57
CA GLY A 360 8.37 7.51 18.62
C GLY A 360 8.36 8.16 17.26
N GLY A 361 7.42 7.71 16.44
CA GLY A 361 7.06 8.38 15.19
C GLY A 361 6.01 9.46 15.43
N HIS A 362 6.02 10.46 14.56
CA HIS A 362 5.02 11.51 14.51
C HIS A 362 4.57 11.63 13.06
N TYR A 363 3.29 11.39 12.82
CA TYR A 363 2.62 11.69 11.56
C TYR A 363 1.91 13.04 11.73
N ASP A 364 2.24 14.01 10.89
CA ASP A 364 1.56 15.30 10.82
C ASP A 364 1.44 15.71 9.38
N LEU A 365 0.21 15.85 8.91
CA LEU A 365 -0.06 16.34 7.58
C LEU A 365 -1.01 17.51 7.67
N LEU A 366 -0.69 18.56 6.93
CA LEU A 366 -1.52 19.74 6.75
C LEU A 366 -2.00 19.77 5.30
N TYR A 367 -3.28 19.50 5.09
CA TYR A 367 -3.92 19.52 3.77
C TYR A 367 -4.55 20.87 3.48
N HIS A 368 -4.46 21.36 2.25
CA HIS A 368 -5.19 22.56 1.82
C HIS A 368 -6.38 22.23 0.91
N PHE A 369 -7.45 23.02 1.05
CA PHE A 369 -8.68 22.81 0.29
C PHE A 369 -8.49 22.86 -1.23
N GLY A 370 -8.94 21.81 -1.94
CA GLY A 370 -8.83 21.66 -3.39
C GLY A 370 -7.54 21.00 -3.90
N GLU A 371 -6.70 20.47 -3.00
CA GLU A 371 -5.61 19.56 -3.39
C GLU A 371 -6.14 18.25 -3.99
N ASP A 372 -5.46 17.83 -5.04
CA ASP A 372 -5.61 16.51 -5.63
C ASP A 372 -4.53 15.61 -5.04
N GLU A 373 -4.94 14.57 -4.33
CA GLU A 373 -4.03 13.55 -3.80
C GLU A 373 -4.04 12.31 -4.69
N GLU A 374 -2.85 11.78 -4.96
CA GLU A 374 -2.66 10.57 -5.74
C GLU A 374 -2.66 9.33 -4.83
N PHE A 375 -3.56 8.38 -5.06
CA PHE A 375 -3.50 7.09 -4.38
C PHE A 375 -2.76 6.06 -5.25
N GLN A 376 -1.82 5.35 -4.62
CA GLN A 376 -1.03 4.30 -5.26
C GLN A 376 -1.47 2.92 -4.75
N CYS A 377 -1.40 1.92 -5.63
CA CYS A 377 -1.71 0.54 -5.27
C CYS A 377 -0.50 -0.15 -4.65
N PHE A 378 -0.73 -0.98 -3.64
CA PHE A 378 0.31 -1.82 -3.04
C PHE A 378 0.94 -2.76 -4.08
N THR A 379 2.17 -3.19 -3.83
CA THR A 379 2.91 -4.12 -4.69
C THR A 379 2.10 -5.38 -4.98
N GLY A 380 1.84 -5.67 -6.25
CA GLY A 380 0.97 -6.78 -6.69
C GLY A 380 -0.44 -6.35 -7.14
N PHE A 381 -0.77 -5.06 -7.03
CA PHE A 381 -2.01 -4.48 -7.55
C PHE A 381 -1.70 -3.41 -8.60
N GLU A 382 -2.43 -3.41 -9.71
CA GLU A 382 -2.35 -2.37 -10.74
C GLU A 382 -3.56 -1.44 -10.62
N LEU A 383 -3.34 -0.15 -10.81
CA LEU A 383 -4.37 0.86 -10.75
C LEU A 383 -5.18 0.86 -12.06
N GLU A 384 -6.51 0.75 -11.92
CA GLU A 384 -7.47 0.89 -13.01
C GLU A 384 -8.41 2.06 -12.72
N GLY A 385 -8.36 3.10 -13.56
CA GLY A 385 -9.20 4.30 -13.44
C GLY A 385 -8.40 5.54 -13.03
N PHE A 386 -9.08 6.57 -12.51
CA PHE A 386 -8.47 7.85 -12.19
C PHE A 386 -7.87 7.85 -10.78
N GLN A 387 -6.58 8.16 -10.67
CA GLN A 387 -5.78 8.03 -9.44
C GLN A 387 -5.84 9.21 -8.46
N PHE A 388 -6.57 10.27 -8.79
CA PHE A 388 -6.64 11.46 -7.96
C PHE A 388 -7.98 11.55 -7.23
N ILE A 389 -7.92 11.89 -5.95
CA ILE A 389 -9.06 12.30 -5.13
C ILE A 389 -8.90 13.76 -4.73
N ASN A 390 -10.00 14.51 -4.76
CA ASN A 390 -10.02 15.92 -4.42
C ASN A 390 -10.65 16.12 -3.03
N CYS A 391 -10.05 16.96 -2.19
CA CYS A 391 -10.62 17.34 -0.91
C CYS A 391 -11.73 18.39 -1.10
N GLN A 392 -13.00 18.03 -0.81
CA GLN A 392 -14.18 18.88 -1.00
C GLN A 392 -14.38 19.91 0.13
N PRO A 393 -15.14 21.02 -0.10
CA PRO A 393 -15.26 22.12 0.88
C PRO A 393 -15.92 21.70 2.19
N ASP A 394 -16.68 20.61 2.13
CA ASP A 394 -17.41 20.01 3.24
C ASP A 394 -16.51 19.13 4.14
N GLY A 395 -15.20 19.07 3.86
CA GLY A 395 -14.23 18.26 4.61
C GLY A 395 -14.25 16.77 4.24
N THR A 396 -14.92 16.40 3.15
CA THR A 396 -14.99 15.03 2.63
C THR A 396 -14.12 14.86 1.39
N TRP A 397 -13.58 13.67 1.16
CA TRP A 397 -12.89 13.35 -0.09
C TRP A 397 -13.91 13.05 -1.19
N SER A 398 -13.61 13.49 -2.41
CA SER A 398 -14.36 13.11 -3.60
C SER A 398 -14.31 11.59 -3.78
N GLN A 399 -15.39 10.98 -4.27
CA GLN A 399 -15.40 9.53 -4.48
C GLN A 399 -14.27 9.08 -5.42
N PRO A 400 -13.47 8.06 -5.02
CA PRO A 400 -12.38 7.56 -5.85
C PRO A 400 -12.92 6.97 -7.14
N ARG A 401 -12.41 7.46 -8.27
CA ARG A 401 -12.75 7.00 -9.61
C ARG A 401 -11.80 5.92 -10.15
N GLY A 402 -10.80 5.55 -9.37
CA GLY A 402 -9.87 4.46 -9.65
C GLY A 402 -9.98 3.36 -8.60
N ARG A 403 -9.60 2.14 -8.99
CA ARG A 403 -9.57 0.96 -8.13
C ARG A 403 -8.27 0.19 -8.35
N CYS A 404 -7.75 -0.39 -7.27
CA CYS A 404 -6.60 -1.28 -7.35
C CYS A 404 -7.09 -2.70 -7.64
N ILE A 405 -6.74 -3.23 -8.82
CA ILE A 405 -7.07 -4.59 -9.22
C ILE A 405 -5.81 -5.46 -9.18
N SER A 406 -5.92 -6.64 -8.58
CA SER A 406 -4.82 -7.62 -8.67
C SER A 406 -4.71 -8.11 -10.11
N LYS A 407 -3.47 -8.25 -10.59
CA LYS A 407 -3.14 -8.93 -11.86
C LYS A 407 -2.33 -10.20 -11.62
N PHE A 408 -2.33 -10.69 -10.39
CA PHE A 408 -1.55 -11.84 -9.96
C PHE A 408 -2.45 -12.88 -9.30
N CYS A 409 -2.32 -14.13 -9.72
CA CYS A 409 -2.87 -15.27 -9.00
C CYS A 409 -1.97 -15.61 -7.81
N VAL A 410 -2.58 -15.91 -6.67
CA VAL A 410 -1.89 -16.44 -5.49
C VAL A 410 -1.46 -17.87 -5.79
N ALA A 411 -0.26 -18.25 -5.34
CA ALA A 411 0.23 -19.62 -5.45
C ALA A 411 -0.75 -20.60 -4.80
N PRO A 412 -1.10 -21.71 -5.48
CA PRO A 412 -2.00 -22.69 -4.91
C PRO A 412 -1.33 -23.48 -3.80
N GLU A 413 -2.11 -23.91 -2.80
CA GLU A 413 -1.60 -24.71 -1.70
C GLU A 413 -1.20 -26.11 -2.21
N ALA A 414 0.07 -26.48 -2.03
CA ALA A 414 0.59 -27.77 -2.47
C ALA A 414 0.39 -28.83 -1.38
N PRO A 415 -0.12 -30.04 -1.72
CA PRO A 415 -0.20 -31.15 -0.78
C PRO A 415 1.17 -31.56 -0.22
N GLU A 416 1.18 -32.20 0.95
CA GLU A 416 2.39 -32.80 1.52
C GLU A 416 3.05 -33.77 0.50
N ASN A 417 4.37 -33.69 0.34
CA ASN A 417 5.20 -34.42 -0.63
C ASN A 417 5.18 -33.91 -2.10
N MET A 418 4.60 -32.74 -2.36
CA MET A 418 4.67 -32.05 -3.65
C MET A 418 5.30 -30.65 -3.54
N VAL A 419 5.91 -30.20 -4.63
CA VAL A 419 6.49 -28.85 -4.76
C VAL A 419 6.01 -28.19 -6.04
N LEU A 420 5.72 -26.88 -5.97
CA LEU A 420 5.33 -26.08 -7.13
C LEU A 420 6.54 -25.85 -8.06
N TYR A 421 6.29 -25.92 -9.36
CA TYR A 421 7.29 -25.65 -10.39
C TYR A 421 6.72 -24.77 -11.50
N PRO A 422 7.29 -23.57 -11.75
CA PRO A 422 8.34 -22.90 -10.97
C PRO A 422 7.79 -22.40 -9.62
N SER A 423 8.55 -22.54 -8.52
CA SER A 423 8.13 -22.08 -7.19
C SER A 423 8.16 -20.54 -7.10
N ARG A 424 6.99 -19.92 -6.88
CA ARG A 424 6.80 -18.48 -6.69
C ARG A 424 5.64 -18.25 -5.73
N GLU A 425 5.64 -17.13 -5.01
CA GLU A 425 4.52 -16.72 -4.14
C GLU A 425 3.32 -16.18 -4.94
N THR A 426 3.57 -15.57 -6.10
CA THR A 426 2.54 -14.99 -6.98
C THR A 426 2.87 -15.22 -8.47
N TYR A 427 1.82 -15.35 -9.29
CA TYR A 427 1.92 -15.62 -10.74
C TYR A 427 1.14 -14.60 -11.54
N ARG A 428 1.74 -14.01 -12.59
CA ARG A 428 1.04 -13.05 -13.47
C ARG A 428 0.01 -13.77 -14.36
N VAL A 429 -1.09 -13.12 -14.70
CA VAL A 429 -2.05 -13.62 -15.71
C VAL A 429 -1.33 -14.11 -16.97
N GLY A 430 -1.62 -15.34 -17.37
CA GLY A 430 -0.99 -16.04 -18.51
C GLY A 430 0.22 -16.91 -18.15
N GLN A 431 0.81 -16.74 -16.96
CA GLN A 431 1.81 -17.67 -16.43
C GLN A 431 1.16 -18.96 -15.94
N SER A 432 1.93 -20.04 -15.97
CA SER A 432 1.44 -21.36 -15.58
C SER A 432 2.34 -22.01 -14.52
N VAL A 433 1.72 -22.82 -13.69
CA VAL A 433 2.37 -23.59 -12.62
C VAL A 433 2.06 -25.08 -12.78
N GLY A 434 3.04 -25.93 -12.47
CA GLY A 434 2.87 -27.37 -12.34
C GLY A 434 3.29 -27.84 -10.95
N PHE A 435 3.03 -29.11 -10.66
CA PHE A 435 3.48 -29.79 -9.44
C PHE A 435 4.57 -30.79 -9.80
N ASN A 436 5.55 -30.95 -8.92
CA ASN A 436 6.54 -32.01 -8.95
C ASN A 436 6.51 -32.77 -7.61
N CYS A 437 6.78 -34.07 -7.64
CA CYS A 437 6.92 -34.86 -6.42
C CYS A 437 8.30 -34.65 -5.81
N ASN A 438 8.39 -34.65 -4.48
CA ASN A 438 9.64 -34.43 -3.76
C ASN A 438 10.58 -35.66 -3.84
N GLU A 439 10.02 -36.86 -3.90
CA GLU A 439 10.79 -38.11 -4.03
C GLU A 439 11.20 -38.36 -5.48
N THR A 440 12.45 -38.81 -5.65
CA THR A 440 13.02 -39.15 -6.95
C THR A 440 12.36 -40.42 -7.51
N GLY A 441 11.73 -40.31 -8.69
CA GLY A 441 11.10 -41.44 -9.38
C GLY A 441 9.57 -41.45 -9.34
N LEU A 442 8.94 -40.63 -8.49
CA LEU A 442 7.49 -40.44 -8.45
C LEU A 442 7.04 -39.37 -9.44
N MET A 443 5.85 -39.55 -10.01
CA MET A 443 5.23 -38.60 -10.93
C MET A 443 3.87 -38.13 -10.37
N PRO A 444 3.52 -36.83 -10.53
CA PRO A 444 2.23 -36.31 -10.08
C PRO A 444 1.11 -36.82 -11.00
N MET A 445 0.01 -37.26 -10.42
CA MET A 445 -1.17 -37.75 -11.12
C MET A 445 -2.43 -36.97 -10.66
N PRO A 446 -3.21 -36.38 -11.59
CA PRO A 446 -2.94 -36.20 -13.01
C PRO A 446 -1.81 -35.20 -13.30
N ARG A 447 -1.05 -35.44 -14.39
CA ARG A 447 -0.07 -34.47 -14.89
C ARG A 447 -0.80 -33.31 -15.57
N GLY A 448 -0.56 -32.09 -15.10
CA GLY A 448 -1.20 -30.90 -15.63
C GLY A 448 -0.38 -29.66 -15.39
N LEU A 449 -0.55 -28.67 -16.28
CA LEU A 449 -0.04 -27.33 -16.13
C LEU A 449 -1.25 -26.39 -15.97
N TYR A 450 -1.27 -25.63 -14.89
CA TYR A 450 -2.40 -24.77 -14.51
C TYR A 450 -2.05 -23.33 -14.85
N ARG A 451 -2.88 -22.67 -15.68
CA ARG A 451 -2.63 -21.30 -16.13
C ARG A 451 -3.43 -20.31 -15.29
N CYS A 452 -2.78 -19.23 -14.87
CA CYS A 452 -3.45 -18.10 -14.22
C CYS A 452 -4.33 -17.36 -15.25
N SER A 453 -5.65 -17.40 -15.07
CA SER A 453 -6.64 -16.78 -15.94
C SER A 453 -6.75 -15.27 -15.69
N SER A 454 -7.42 -14.55 -16.59
CA SER A 454 -7.75 -13.13 -16.39
C SER A 454 -8.72 -12.87 -15.24
N LYS A 455 -9.39 -13.92 -14.74
CA LYS A 455 -10.29 -13.88 -13.57
C LYS A 455 -9.55 -14.16 -12.26
N LEU A 456 -8.22 -14.22 -12.27
CA LEU A 456 -7.36 -14.55 -11.13
C LEU A 456 -7.60 -15.97 -10.57
N THR A 457 -8.07 -16.87 -11.42
CA THR A 457 -8.32 -18.29 -11.09
C THR A 457 -7.42 -19.20 -11.91
N TRP A 458 -7.16 -20.41 -11.40
CA TRP A 458 -6.40 -21.43 -12.11
C TRP A 458 -7.30 -22.16 -13.12
N GLU A 459 -6.85 -22.22 -14.37
CA GLU A 459 -7.53 -22.92 -15.46
C GLU A 459 -6.60 -23.99 -16.07
N PRO A 460 -7.00 -25.27 -16.08
CA PRO A 460 -8.20 -25.85 -15.45
C PRO A 460 -8.18 -25.72 -13.90
N PRO A 461 -9.32 -25.88 -13.20
CA PRO A 461 -9.33 -25.91 -11.75
C PRO A 461 -8.49 -27.09 -11.23
N LEU A 462 -7.87 -26.91 -10.06
CA LEU A 462 -7.01 -27.92 -9.46
C LEU A 462 -7.83 -29.16 -9.09
N PRO A 463 -7.45 -30.37 -9.53
CA PRO A 463 -8.13 -31.60 -9.18
C PRO A 463 -7.95 -31.93 -7.69
N ALA A 464 -9.02 -32.37 -7.04
CA ALA A 464 -8.99 -32.77 -5.63
C ALA A 464 -8.13 -34.04 -5.38
N ASP A 465 -7.99 -34.91 -6.39
CA ASP A 465 -7.28 -36.19 -6.30
C ASP A 465 -5.79 -36.10 -6.69
N LEU A 466 -5.14 -34.97 -6.40
CA LEU A 466 -3.73 -34.76 -6.78
C LEU A 466 -2.80 -35.59 -5.85
N HIS A 467 -2.13 -36.60 -6.39
CA HIS A 467 -1.22 -37.46 -5.62
C HIS A 467 0.00 -37.92 -6.43
N CYS A 468 1.06 -38.36 -5.75
CA CYS A 468 2.28 -38.87 -6.38
C CYS A 468 2.17 -40.39 -6.56
N THR A 469 2.43 -40.90 -7.76
CA THR A 469 2.42 -42.34 -8.06
C THR A 469 3.69 -42.80 -8.78
N ASP A 470 4.02 -44.08 -8.61
CA ASP A 470 5.07 -44.82 -9.31
C ASP A 470 4.53 -45.61 -10.52
N VAL A 471 3.21 -45.63 -10.70
CA VAL A 471 2.52 -46.39 -11.75
C VAL A 471 2.75 -45.73 -13.11
N GLN A 472 3.64 -46.30 -13.90
CA GLN A 472 3.79 -45.92 -15.30
C GLN A 472 2.54 -46.35 -16.11
N PRO A 473 1.92 -45.45 -16.89
CA PRO A 473 0.80 -45.83 -17.75
C PRO A 473 1.23 -46.87 -18.79
N PHE A 474 0.38 -47.87 -19.04
CA PHE A 474 0.61 -48.92 -20.05
C PHE A 474 0.70 -48.29 -21.45
N VAL A 475 1.89 -48.33 -22.05
CA VAL A 475 2.13 -47.95 -23.45
C VAL A 475 2.16 -49.24 -24.29
N PRO A 476 1.26 -49.43 -25.28
CA PRO A 476 1.30 -50.60 -26.15
C PRO A 476 2.64 -50.70 -26.89
N ASP A 477 3.21 -51.90 -26.94
CA ASP A 477 4.48 -52.16 -27.62
C ASP A 477 4.32 -51.92 -29.14
N GLY A 478 5.13 -51.02 -29.72
CA GLY A 478 4.94 -50.52 -31.09
C GLY A 478 5.16 -51.55 -32.21
N GLN A 479 5.52 -52.80 -31.88
CA GLN A 479 5.79 -53.87 -32.84
C GLN A 479 4.71 -54.97 -32.89
N CYS A 480 3.77 -54.99 -31.95
CA CYS A 480 2.67 -55.97 -31.90
C CYS A 480 1.30 -55.24 -31.80
N GLY A 481 0.21 -55.93 -32.17
CA GLY A 481 -1.13 -55.35 -32.07
C GLY A 481 -1.55 -55.10 -30.61
N PRO A 482 -2.53 -54.22 -30.37
CA PRO A 482 -3.01 -53.93 -29.02
C PRO A 482 -3.54 -55.21 -28.35
N GLY A 483 -3.04 -55.52 -27.14
CA GLY A 483 -3.39 -56.74 -26.39
C GLY A 483 -2.46 -57.94 -26.63
N GLN A 484 -1.41 -57.78 -27.43
CA GLN A 484 -0.39 -58.80 -27.68
C GLN A 484 0.94 -58.43 -27.03
N LYS A 485 1.66 -59.44 -26.53
CA LYS A 485 3.06 -59.36 -26.06
C LYS A 485 3.97 -60.13 -27.02
N ARG A 486 5.20 -59.66 -27.18
CA ARG A 486 6.20 -60.34 -28.00
C ARG A 486 6.76 -61.56 -27.25
N GLN A 487 6.65 -62.73 -27.86
CA GLN A 487 7.35 -63.94 -27.42
C GLN A 487 8.34 -64.37 -28.52
N ARG A 488 9.33 -65.22 -28.19
CA ARG A 488 10.43 -65.57 -29.11
C ARG A 488 9.97 -66.14 -30.48
N SER A 489 8.70 -66.55 -30.62
CA SER A 489 8.09 -67.06 -31.85
C SER A 489 6.86 -66.25 -32.34
N GLY A 490 6.83 -64.93 -32.14
CA GLY A 490 5.79 -64.04 -32.68
C GLY A 490 5.01 -63.24 -31.61
N CYS A 491 4.01 -62.49 -32.05
CA CYS A 491 3.11 -61.76 -31.14
C CYS A 491 2.04 -62.73 -30.61
N VAL A 492 1.96 -62.89 -29.28
CA VAL A 492 1.01 -63.77 -28.59
C VAL A 492 0.12 -62.92 -27.69
N CYS A 493 -1.15 -63.27 -27.54
CA CYS A 493 -2.07 -62.55 -26.65
C CYS A 493 -1.55 -62.52 -25.21
N ILE A 494 -1.73 -61.39 -24.53
CA ILE A 494 -1.39 -61.23 -23.11
C ILE A 494 -2.29 -62.15 -22.28
N GLU A 495 -1.73 -62.77 -21.24
CA GLU A 495 -2.50 -63.61 -20.31
C GLU A 495 -3.43 -62.74 -19.45
N ARG A 496 -4.67 -63.20 -19.23
CA ARG A 496 -5.72 -62.43 -18.54
C ARG A 496 -5.31 -62.00 -17.13
N GLU A 497 -4.58 -62.86 -16.41
CA GLU A 497 -4.13 -62.63 -15.04
C GLU A 497 -3.06 -61.54 -14.94
N SER A 498 -2.26 -61.35 -16.00
CA SER A 498 -1.20 -60.33 -16.02
C SER A 498 -1.75 -58.89 -16.00
N CYS A 499 -3.03 -58.69 -16.34
CA CYS A 499 -3.67 -57.37 -16.37
C CYS A 499 -4.44 -57.02 -15.08
N LEU A 500 -4.49 -57.92 -14.08
CA LEU A 500 -5.27 -57.73 -12.84
C LEU A 500 -4.74 -56.60 -11.94
N SER A 501 -3.46 -56.24 -12.06
CA SER A 501 -2.83 -55.16 -11.28
C SER A 501 -3.22 -53.75 -11.75
N GLN A 502 -3.89 -53.61 -12.89
CA GLN A 502 -4.24 -52.31 -13.46
C GLN A 502 -5.64 -51.86 -13.05
N SER A 503 -5.78 -50.57 -12.73
CA SER A 503 -7.07 -49.96 -12.38
C SER A 503 -8.04 -49.98 -13.56
N ALA A 504 -9.32 -50.27 -13.28
CA ALA A 504 -10.37 -50.26 -14.30
C ALA A 504 -10.65 -48.83 -14.78
N SER A 505 -10.38 -48.56 -16.07
CA SER A 505 -10.50 -47.24 -16.68
C SER A 505 -11.44 -47.22 -17.89
N LEU A 506 -12.05 -48.34 -18.24
CA LEU A 506 -12.97 -48.49 -19.37
C LEU A 506 -14.28 -49.14 -18.94
N CYS A 507 -15.38 -48.67 -19.53
CA CYS A 507 -16.68 -49.28 -19.42
C CYS A 507 -17.02 -50.02 -20.73
N VAL A 508 -17.24 -51.33 -20.62
CA VAL A 508 -17.33 -52.25 -21.76
C VAL A 508 -18.57 -53.14 -21.62
N LEU A 509 -19.32 -53.35 -22.70
CA LEU A 509 -20.40 -54.33 -22.75
C LEU A 509 -19.80 -55.73 -22.99
N ASN A 510 -20.04 -56.65 -22.06
CA ASN A 510 -19.78 -58.06 -22.28
C ASN A 510 -21.07 -58.73 -22.75
N VAL A 511 -21.11 -59.14 -24.03
CA VAL A 511 -22.33 -59.73 -24.63
C VAL A 511 -22.74 -61.03 -23.95
N ASN A 512 -21.78 -61.83 -23.47
CA ASN A 512 -22.07 -63.11 -22.80
C ASN A 512 -22.77 -62.89 -21.46
N LEU A 513 -22.46 -61.79 -20.77
CA LEU A 513 -23.08 -61.44 -19.48
C LEU A 513 -24.29 -60.50 -19.62
N GLY A 514 -24.45 -59.86 -20.78
CA GLY A 514 -25.53 -58.89 -21.05
C GLY A 514 -25.45 -57.58 -20.26
N VAL A 515 -24.35 -57.34 -19.54
CA VAL A 515 -24.14 -56.19 -18.66
C VAL A 515 -22.86 -55.42 -19.01
N ALA A 516 -22.82 -54.14 -18.62
CA ALA A 516 -21.61 -53.33 -18.70
C ALA A 516 -20.68 -53.64 -17.52
N VAL A 517 -19.41 -53.91 -17.81
CA VAL A 517 -18.38 -54.27 -16.83
C VAL A 517 -17.24 -53.26 -16.93
N SER A 518 -16.73 -52.81 -15.78
CA SER A 518 -15.54 -51.98 -15.70
C SER A 518 -14.28 -52.85 -15.84
N MET A 519 -13.41 -52.51 -16.79
CA MET A 519 -12.17 -53.24 -17.05
C MET A 519 -11.00 -52.27 -17.27
N SER A 520 -9.77 -52.73 -17.07
CA SER A 520 -8.56 -51.97 -17.43
C SER A 520 -8.34 -52.00 -18.95
N LEU A 521 -7.58 -51.05 -19.47
CA LEU A 521 -7.19 -51.01 -20.88
C LEU A 521 -6.46 -52.31 -21.32
N CYS A 522 -5.59 -52.85 -20.45
CA CYS A 522 -4.90 -54.13 -20.68
C CYS A 522 -5.90 -55.29 -20.76
N SER A 523 -6.82 -55.40 -19.79
CA SER A 523 -7.81 -56.47 -19.78
C SER A 523 -8.76 -56.44 -20.98
N PHE A 524 -9.13 -55.24 -21.44
CA PHE A 524 -9.98 -55.07 -22.63
C PHE A 524 -9.30 -55.58 -23.90
N HIS A 525 -8.06 -55.15 -24.16
CA HIS A 525 -7.33 -55.59 -25.36
C HIS A 525 -6.89 -57.05 -25.29
N ALA A 526 -6.47 -57.53 -24.12
CA ALA A 526 -6.17 -58.95 -23.92
C ALA A 526 -7.42 -59.81 -24.18
N GLY A 527 -8.58 -59.43 -23.65
CA GLY A 527 -9.86 -60.12 -23.89
C GLY A 527 -10.25 -60.17 -25.36
N ARG A 528 -10.12 -59.05 -26.09
CA ARG A 528 -10.38 -59.02 -27.55
C ARG A 528 -9.42 -59.90 -28.35
N CYS A 529 -8.16 -60.01 -27.93
CA CYS A 529 -7.19 -60.91 -28.55
C CYS A 529 -7.56 -62.39 -28.35
N HIS A 530 -8.11 -62.74 -27.19
CA HIS A 530 -8.64 -64.08 -26.88
C HIS A 530 -10.04 -64.36 -27.48
N GLY A 531 -10.63 -63.39 -28.19
CA GLY A 531 -11.93 -63.55 -28.87
C GLY A 531 -13.16 -63.27 -28.00
N ASP A 532 -13.01 -62.61 -26.85
CA ASP A 532 -14.14 -62.25 -26.00
C ASP A 532 -15.02 -61.17 -26.69
N PRO A 533 -16.36 -61.32 -26.72
CA PRO A 533 -17.27 -60.39 -27.40
C PRO A 533 -17.48 -59.11 -26.57
N LEU A 534 -16.46 -58.27 -26.57
CA LEU A 534 -16.34 -57.05 -25.78
C LEU A 534 -16.54 -55.80 -26.65
N PHE A 535 -17.53 -54.98 -26.30
CA PHE A 535 -17.86 -53.73 -27.03
C PHE A 535 -17.63 -52.51 -26.16
N TYR A 536 -16.89 -51.54 -26.69
CA TYR A 536 -16.57 -50.29 -25.98
C TYR A 536 -17.83 -49.42 -25.78
N ILE A 537 -18.02 -48.87 -24.57
CA ILE A 537 -19.11 -47.91 -24.26
C ILE A 537 -18.54 -46.52 -23.99
N SER A 538 -17.65 -46.40 -23.00
CA SER A 538 -17.07 -45.12 -22.57
C SER A 538 -15.79 -45.31 -21.74
N GLU A 539 -14.96 -44.27 -21.67
CA GLU A 539 -13.88 -44.17 -20.68
C GLU A 539 -14.47 -43.94 -19.27
N GLY A 540 -13.83 -44.53 -18.24
CA GLY A 540 -14.23 -44.49 -16.84
C GLY A 540 -14.89 -45.77 -16.31
N VAL A 541 -15.24 -45.76 -15.01
CA VAL A 541 -15.89 -46.90 -14.32
C VAL A 541 -17.39 -46.91 -14.60
N CYS A 542 -17.99 -48.10 -14.79
CA CYS A 542 -19.42 -48.28 -15.07
C CYS A 542 -20.32 -48.04 -13.82
N ASN A 543 -20.34 -46.84 -13.24
CA ASN A 543 -21.08 -46.59 -11.99
C ASN A 543 -22.51 -46.03 -12.17
N SER A 544 -22.90 -45.64 -13.38
CA SER A 544 -24.30 -45.39 -13.79
C SER A 544 -24.35 -45.13 -15.29
N VAL A 545 -24.32 -46.19 -16.11
CA VAL A 545 -24.41 -46.01 -17.58
C VAL A 545 -25.81 -45.49 -17.91
N GLU A 546 -25.91 -44.34 -18.58
CA GLU A 546 -27.18 -43.88 -19.16
C GLU A 546 -27.83 -45.03 -19.94
N PRO A 547 -29.09 -45.39 -19.67
CA PRO A 547 -29.73 -46.55 -20.30
C PRO A 547 -29.67 -46.46 -21.83
N ALA A 548 -29.71 -45.26 -22.41
CA ALA A 548 -29.56 -45.03 -23.84
C ALA A 548 -28.19 -45.49 -24.41
N LYS A 549 -27.08 -45.31 -23.68
CA LYS A 549 -25.75 -45.76 -24.12
C LYS A 549 -25.61 -47.28 -24.06
N LEU A 550 -26.19 -47.90 -23.05
CA LEU A 550 -26.22 -49.35 -22.91
C LEU A 550 -27.08 -50.01 -24.00
N GLU A 551 -28.27 -49.46 -24.27
CA GLU A 551 -29.15 -49.96 -25.34
C GLU A 551 -28.52 -49.76 -26.72
N ARG A 552 -27.82 -48.64 -26.95
CA ARG A 552 -27.01 -48.43 -28.17
C ARG A 552 -25.89 -49.47 -28.30
N ALA A 553 -25.17 -49.77 -27.23
CA ALA A 553 -24.12 -50.79 -27.25
C ALA A 553 -24.67 -52.21 -27.52
N LYS A 554 -25.82 -52.56 -26.94
CA LYS A 554 -26.52 -53.84 -27.23
C LYS A 554 -27.00 -53.91 -28.67
N PHE A 555 -27.54 -52.83 -29.21
CA PHE A 555 -27.91 -52.75 -30.62
C PHE A 555 -26.70 -52.95 -31.53
N ARG A 556 -25.58 -52.26 -31.25
CA ARG A 556 -24.32 -52.43 -31.98
C ARG A 556 -23.82 -53.87 -31.91
N ALA A 557 -23.85 -54.49 -30.74
CA ALA A 557 -23.47 -55.90 -30.59
C ALA A 557 -24.34 -56.83 -31.44
N LYS A 558 -25.67 -56.64 -31.44
CA LYS A 558 -26.63 -57.44 -32.23
C LYS A 558 -26.47 -57.27 -33.74
N MET A 559 -26.20 -56.05 -34.21
CA MET A 559 -26.11 -55.73 -35.64
C MET A 559 -24.70 -55.89 -36.21
N SER A 560 -23.66 -55.92 -35.38
CA SER A 560 -22.26 -56.03 -35.82
C SER A 560 -21.97 -57.22 -36.75
N PRO A 561 -22.48 -58.45 -36.51
CA PRO A 561 -22.17 -59.58 -37.39
C PRO A 561 -22.87 -59.48 -38.75
N ARG A 562 -23.92 -58.65 -38.85
CA ARG A 562 -24.67 -58.39 -40.08
C ARG A 562 -24.04 -57.28 -40.91
N SER A 563 -23.12 -56.51 -40.33
CA SER A 563 -22.40 -55.44 -41.01
C SER A 563 -21.29 -56.00 -41.89
N SER A 564 -21.22 -55.48 -43.12
CA SER A 564 -20.17 -55.81 -44.09
C SER A 564 -18.84 -55.10 -43.82
N LEU A 565 -18.87 -53.97 -43.10
CA LEU A 565 -17.70 -53.15 -42.79
C LEU A 565 -17.35 -53.22 -41.30
N HIS A 566 -16.09 -53.52 -40.98
CA HIS A 566 -15.55 -53.52 -39.60
C HIS A 566 -14.21 -52.78 -39.60
N VAL A 567 -14.23 -51.46 -39.31
CA VAL A 567 -13.01 -50.63 -39.30
C VAL A 567 -12.56 -50.36 -37.86
N PRO A 568 -11.33 -50.75 -37.47
CA PRO A 568 -10.81 -50.42 -36.14
C PRO A 568 -10.54 -48.91 -36.03
N CYS A 569 -11.07 -48.28 -34.98
CA CYS A 569 -10.96 -46.86 -34.68
C CYS A 569 -10.55 -46.71 -33.21
N ASP A 570 -9.25 -46.92 -32.95
CA ASP A 570 -8.62 -46.87 -31.62
C ASP A 570 -9.24 -47.89 -30.63
N LEU A 571 -10.01 -47.46 -29.64
CA LEU A 571 -10.71 -48.34 -28.69
C LEU A 571 -12.02 -48.93 -29.22
N ASP A 572 -12.57 -48.39 -30.32
CA ASP A 572 -13.86 -48.78 -30.88
C ASP A 572 -13.72 -49.41 -32.29
N THR A 573 -14.80 -50.02 -32.78
CA THR A 573 -14.88 -50.59 -34.14
C THR A 573 -16.08 -49.97 -34.85
N CYS A 574 -15.84 -49.21 -35.92
CA CYS A 574 -16.89 -48.56 -36.69
C CYS A 574 -17.47 -49.51 -37.74
N TYR A 575 -18.79 -49.52 -37.85
CA TYR A 575 -19.56 -50.37 -38.76
C TYR A 575 -20.08 -49.61 -39.99
N ASP A 576 -20.86 -50.26 -40.86
CA ASP A 576 -21.40 -49.67 -42.10
C ASP A 576 -22.06 -48.29 -41.90
N TRP A 577 -22.68 -48.07 -40.74
CA TRP A 577 -23.40 -46.84 -40.38
C TRP A 577 -22.55 -45.76 -39.67
N GLU A 578 -21.24 -45.97 -39.51
CA GLU A 578 -20.33 -45.07 -38.80
C GLU A 578 -19.08 -44.73 -39.63
N THR A 579 -18.43 -43.61 -39.29
CA THR A 579 -17.12 -43.23 -39.84
C THR A 579 -16.14 -42.91 -38.71
N CYS A 580 -14.88 -43.32 -38.87
CA CYS A 580 -13.83 -42.98 -37.90
C CYS A 580 -13.38 -41.53 -38.13
N SER A 581 -13.61 -40.67 -37.14
CA SER A 581 -13.20 -39.26 -37.18
C SER A 581 -11.70 -39.07 -36.94
N ALA A 582 -11.16 -37.89 -37.28
CA ALA A 582 -9.77 -37.51 -36.97
C ALA A 582 -9.45 -37.58 -35.46
N SER A 583 -10.47 -37.43 -34.60
CA SER A 583 -10.37 -37.59 -33.14
C SER A 583 -10.36 -39.05 -32.67
N LYS A 584 -10.23 -40.02 -33.59
CA LYS A 584 -10.23 -41.46 -33.32
C LYS A 584 -11.49 -41.97 -32.59
N LYS A 585 -12.65 -41.38 -32.90
CA LYS A 585 -13.97 -41.79 -32.40
C LYS A 585 -14.92 -42.11 -33.56
N CYS A 586 -15.72 -43.16 -33.43
CA CYS A 586 -16.76 -43.51 -34.41
C CYS A 586 -17.91 -42.50 -34.35
N GLN A 587 -18.12 -41.76 -35.44
CA GLN A 587 -19.23 -40.83 -35.61
C GLN A 587 -20.32 -41.45 -36.48
N CYS A 588 -21.58 -41.17 -36.16
CA CYS A 588 -22.73 -41.67 -36.92
C CYS A 588 -22.78 -41.02 -38.30
N LYS A 589 -22.97 -41.82 -39.36
CA LYS A 589 -23.32 -41.29 -40.68
C LYS A 589 -24.73 -40.68 -40.66
N ALA A 590 -25.01 -39.73 -41.56
CA ALA A 590 -26.39 -39.32 -41.78
C ALA A 590 -27.14 -40.45 -42.52
N PRO A 591 -28.43 -40.70 -42.23
CA PRO A 591 -29.21 -41.73 -42.93
C PRO A 591 -29.27 -41.56 -44.45
N LEU A 592 -29.05 -40.34 -44.95
CA LEU A 592 -28.99 -40.01 -46.37
C LEU A 592 -27.69 -40.49 -47.06
N ASP A 593 -26.61 -40.63 -46.29
CA ASP A 593 -25.29 -41.06 -46.80
C ASP A 593 -25.21 -42.58 -46.94
N CYS A 594 -26.24 -43.30 -46.48
CA CYS A 594 -26.36 -44.74 -46.61
C CYS A 594 -27.00 -45.14 -47.95
N PRO A 595 -26.54 -46.23 -48.58
CA PRO A 595 -27.15 -46.74 -49.81
C PRO A 595 -28.61 -47.14 -49.57
N LYS A 596 -29.50 -46.72 -50.48
CA LYS A 596 -30.95 -46.96 -50.39
C LYS A 596 -31.34 -48.42 -50.66
N THR A 597 -30.49 -49.17 -51.35
CA THR A 597 -30.66 -50.58 -51.70
C THR A 597 -29.51 -51.38 -51.13
N SER A 598 -29.82 -52.41 -50.35
CA SER A 598 -28.88 -53.33 -49.70
C SER A 598 -29.53 -54.70 -49.60
N ASP A 599 -28.73 -55.76 -49.50
CA ASP A 599 -29.21 -57.14 -49.34
C ASP A 599 -30.01 -57.35 -48.05
N GLN A 600 -29.85 -56.45 -47.06
CA GLN A 600 -30.59 -56.47 -45.80
C GLN A 600 -31.45 -55.21 -45.64
N MET A 601 -32.74 -55.37 -45.92
CA MET A 601 -33.76 -54.32 -45.80
C MET A 601 -34.64 -54.57 -44.57
N PHE A 602 -35.06 -53.49 -43.91
CA PHE A 602 -35.94 -53.51 -42.75
C PHE A 602 -37.13 -52.58 -42.97
N CYS A 603 -38.33 -53.02 -42.62
CA CYS A 603 -39.48 -52.13 -42.55
C CYS A 603 -39.59 -51.52 -41.17
N VAL A 604 -39.51 -50.19 -41.12
CA VAL A 604 -39.38 -49.47 -39.85
C VAL A 604 -40.39 -48.34 -39.79
N LYS A 605 -41.05 -48.23 -38.64
CA LYS A 605 -41.93 -47.14 -38.27
C LYS A 605 -41.13 -46.11 -37.47
N LEU A 606 -41.00 -44.90 -38.00
CA LEU A 606 -40.33 -43.78 -37.32
C LEU A 606 -41.35 -43.05 -36.44
N LYS A 607 -41.17 -43.08 -35.11
CA LYS A 607 -42.16 -42.55 -34.16
C LYS A 607 -42.44 -41.04 -34.26
N PRO A 608 -41.45 -40.15 -34.51
CA PRO A 608 -41.70 -38.71 -34.58
C PRO A 608 -42.61 -38.30 -35.74
N MET A 609 -42.56 -39.07 -36.85
CA MET A 609 -43.29 -38.76 -38.08
C MET A 609 -44.42 -39.76 -38.38
N GLN A 610 -44.56 -40.82 -37.56
CA GLN A 610 -45.46 -41.96 -37.80
C GLN A 610 -45.35 -42.54 -39.22
N MET A 611 -44.19 -42.41 -39.87
CA MET A 611 -43.96 -42.86 -41.24
C MET A 611 -43.36 -44.26 -41.27
N ILE A 612 -43.88 -45.09 -42.18
CA ILE A 612 -43.39 -46.45 -42.42
C ILE A 612 -42.53 -46.43 -43.69
N ARG A 613 -41.28 -46.85 -43.59
CA ARG A 613 -40.35 -46.92 -44.72
C ARG A 613 -39.50 -48.18 -44.69
N SER A 614 -39.16 -48.69 -45.87
CA SER A 614 -38.10 -49.68 -46.04
C SER A 614 -36.75 -48.98 -46.02
N ILE A 615 -35.86 -49.41 -45.12
CA ILE A 615 -34.52 -48.84 -44.94
C ILE A 615 -33.47 -49.95 -44.92
N SER A 616 -32.26 -49.64 -45.39
CA SER A 616 -31.11 -50.58 -45.34
C SER A 616 -30.53 -50.70 -43.93
N LEU A 617 -29.72 -51.73 -43.68
CA LEU A 617 -29.00 -51.90 -42.42
C LEU A 617 -28.17 -50.66 -42.03
N CYS A 618 -27.49 -50.05 -43.01
CA CYS A 618 -26.73 -48.80 -42.80
C CYS A 618 -27.65 -47.67 -42.32
N ALA A 619 -28.79 -47.46 -42.99
CA ALA A 619 -29.73 -46.40 -42.61
C ALA A 619 -30.37 -46.67 -41.24
N LEU A 620 -30.74 -47.92 -40.94
CA LEU A 620 -31.25 -48.32 -39.63
C LEU A 620 -30.20 -48.10 -38.52
N GLY A 621 -28.95 -48.47 -38.78
CA GLY A 621 -27.83 -48.24 -37.87
C GLY A 621 -27.57 -46.75 -37.63
N ALA A 622 -27.64 -45.93 -38.68
CA ALA A 622 -27.45 -44.48 -38.59
C ALA A 622 -28.54 -43.82 -37.74
N ILE A 623 -29.81 -44.20 -37.94
CA ILE A 623 -30.96 -43.71 -37.16
C ILE A 623 -30.79 -44.04 -35.68
N SER A 624 -30.45 -45.30 -35.37
CA SER A 624 -30.19 -45.76 -33.99
C SER A 624 -29.00 -45.04 -33.35
N CYS A 625 -27.92 -44.85 -34.11
CA CYS A 625 -26.70 -44.18 -33.67
C CYS A 625 -26.97 -42.71 -33.28
N SER A 626 -27.81 -42.01 -34.04
CA SER A 626 -28.25 -40.64 -33.75
C SER A 626 -29.34 -40.51 -32.67
N GLY A 627 -29.85 -41.63 -32.12
CA GLY A 627 -30.82 -41.62 -31.02
C GLY A 627 -32.26 -41.34 -31.42
N PHE A 628 -32.64 -41.50 -32.69
CA PHE A 628 -34.05 -41.38 -33.09
C PHE A 628 -34.88 -42.56 -32.60
N GLU A 629 -36.13 -42.31 -32.22
CA GLU A 629 -37.06 -43.37 -31.84
C GLU A 629 -37.68 -44.08 -33.06
N TYR A 630 -37.51 -45.40 -33.12
CA TYR A 630 -38.03 -46.24 -34.19
C TYR A 630 -38.58 -47.56 -33.67
N GLU A 631 -39.37 -48.24 -34.51
CA GLU A 631 -39.92 -49.57 -34.26
C GLU A 631 -39.78 -50.42 -35.53
N ILE A 632 -39.13 -51.58 -35.43
CA ILE A 632 -38.95 -52.50 -36.57
C ILE A 632 -40.22 -53.34 -36.68
N LEU A 633 -40.94 -53.23 -37.79
CA LEU A 633 -42.20 -53.96 -38.03
C LEU A 633 -41.93 -55.36 -38.56
N ASN A 634 -41.08 -55.49 -39.58
CA ASN A 634 -40.62 -56.77 -40.11
C ASN A 634 -39.23 -56.65 -40.79
N GLU A 635 -38.52 -57.77 -40.89
CA GLU A 635 -37.32 -57.86 -41.72
C GLU A 635 -37.75 -58.07 -43.18
N GLY A 636 -37.35 -57.18 -44.08
CA GLY A 636 -37.79 -57.12 -45.47
C GLY A 636 -38.34 -55.76 -45.90
N ILE A 637 -38.89 -55.70 -47.11
CA ILE A 637 -39.50 -54.48 -47.66
C ILE A 637 -40.90 -54.32 -47.04
N CYS A 638 -41.27 -53.09 -46.67
CA CYS A 638 -42.62 -52.80 -46.22
C CYS A 638 -43.65 -53.20 -47.28
N GLN A 639 -44.66 -53.99 -46.89
CA GLN A 639 -45.79 -54.26 -47.76
C GLN A 639 -46.54 -52.94 -47.99
N SER A 640 -46.66 -52.51 -49.24
CA SER A 640 -47.46 -51.35 -49.61
C SER A 640 -48.93 -51.65 -49.34
N ARG A 641 -49.59 -50.83 -48.52
CA ARG A 641 -51.04 -50.71 -48.54
C ARG A 641 -51.41 -49.30 -48.96
#